data_AF-A0A954N390-F1
#
_entry.id   AF-A0A954N390-F1
#
_cell.length_a   1.000
_cell.length_b   1.000
_cell.length_c   1.000
_cell.angle_alpha   90.00
_cell.angle_beta   90.00
_cell.angle_gamma   90.00
#
_symmetry.space_group_name_H-M   'P 1'
#
loop_
_entity.id
_entity.type
_entity.pdbx_description
1 polymer ?
#
loop_
_entity_poly.entity_id
_entity_poly.type
_entity_poly.pdbx_seq_one_letter_code
_entity_poly.pdbx_strand_id
1 'polypeptide(L)'
;LAYHANEVPLLPGGVDPGNPYQHRIRVTGLQEGTTYSYSVVQGAETFNGTFKTIPDQNSSVRFVVYGDSETEPESTGAKVNWEVPFSSTSRQYVVDQTEGYKQNLNIIESRNPDFIGIAGDIVESGGEQRDWDEFWRHNSGSYNDVASHIPILAAPGNHENFGGPGGLGGYSDAAAIRARDKFSTYFEAPDNGSGVSTFEDRYFRVDYGPITYIVLDVTNGANHATSSDTNWLLANGAGIPDFNPGSTQYAWLEAQLADAESKSQFTFVQFHHVPYSVGPHGFPAGNGGNSAGFDTQSGQPVRILTSLFQQYGVDAVFSGHDEQYQHSIVSGIHFFDVGIGGDGLRGPSSGTDGSTGLASTNPYQVFTAHLDAPEVWSGAQLVSGGKHYGHMEVDVFIDTDGFWKASLEAAYSFPLMDSSGNVTGWERRVYSDAVTLVGVEANVAPVLDADGSPTLDSILGNVANANNPGTLISDIIARMGPDGGITDANTNPSFGIAINGATNTANGTWQYSTDGGTNWSDIGPVSNDAARLLASDANTRLRFVPNAGFLGEAKVAFVAWDQTEGVNGGTGITKGRGGHSTFSLSYDYASIFVVNAAPVLNNSGNPMLDQITLNVPGGSNPGTLVSDIIARMGPSGGITDANPGALSGIAINGLTNTANGSWQFTVNNGTNWTPFSVAGNFDARLLYADGNTRIRYVPNGGFLGEAKFAFVAWDRTTGANGGVANVNNRGGTTPYSLAYEYASIKVVNTAPVLTPSNSSTFDGILMNEPAGSNPGTLVSTLISRMGPSGGITDADPGTSLGIAVVGMTGTSTGTWQYTINGGTTWAALGAPSSSVARLLAADGNTRIRYVPNAGFVGIAKIAFVGWDQTSGTNGAIVNAAGRGGTKPYSLAYDYASIAVENAAPVLTPS
;
A
#
# COMPACT_ATOMS: atom_id res chain seq x y z
N LEU A 1 -18.85 -47.27 -4.87
CA LEU A 1 -19.71 -47.50 -3.69
C LEU A 1 -20.70 -48.64 -3.85
N ALA A 2 -21.21 -48.96 -5.05
CA ALA A 2 -22.11 -50.11 -5.20
C ALA A 2 -21.44 -51.42 -4.76
N TYR A 3 -22.22 -52.31 -4.13
CA TYR A 3 -21.79 -53.69 -3.85
C TYR A 3 -21.70 -54.47 -5.16
N HIS A 4 -20.60 -55.20 -5.35
CA HIS A 4 -20.47 -56.11 -6.47
C HIS A 4 -21.46 -57.28 -6.32
N ALA A 5 -21.96 -57.82 -7.42
CA ALA A 5 -22.97 -58.90 -7.39
C ALA A 5 -22.52 -60.16 -6.62
N ASN A 6 -21.20 -60.39 -6.53
CA ASN A 6 -20.62 -61.49 -5.77
C ASN A 6 -20.51 -61.22 -4.26
N GLU A 7 -20.66 -59.97 -3.81
CA GLU A 7 -20.69 -59.61 -2.40
C GLU A 7 -22.08 -59.81 -1.80
N VAL A 8 -23.14 -59.66 -2.61
CA VAL A 8 -24.54 -59.72 -2.15
C VAL A 8 -24.87 -60.99 -1.34
N PRO A 9 -24.43 -62.20 -1.73
CA PRO A 9 -24.66 -63.41 -0.92
C PRO A 9 -24.00 -63.40 0.45
N LEU A 10 -22.96 -62.59 0.64
CA LEU A 10 -22.17 -62.46 1.88
C LEU A 10 -22.75 -61.38 2.81
N LEU A 11 -23.63 -60.52 2.29
CA LEU A 11 -24.33 -59.51 3.09
C LEU A 11 -25.37 -60.15 4.02
N PRO A 12 -25.72 -59.51 5.14
CA PRO A 12 -26.77 -59.98 6.04
C PRO A 12 -28.09 -60.27 5.30
N GLY A 13 -28.49 -61.54 5.27
CA GLY A 13 -29.72 -62.00 4.59
C GLY A 13 -29.61 -62.18 3.07
N GLY A 14 -28.44 -61.96 2.47
CA GLY A 14 -28.23 -62.13 1.02
C GLY A 14 -28.93 -61.10 0.16
N VAL A 15 -29.18 -59.90 0.70
CA VAL A 15 -29.94 -58.83 0.05
C VAL A 15 -29.04 -57.63 -0.19
N ASP A 16 -29.06 -57.09 -1.41
CA ASP A 16 -28.40 -55.84 -1.75
C ASP A 16 -29.12 -54.66 -1.05
N PRO A 17 -28.45 -53.93 -0.13
CA PRO A 17 -29.05 -52.80 0.58
C PRO A 17 -29.26 -51.57 -0.32
N GLY A 18 -28.81 -51.61 -1.58
CA GLY A 18 -28.78 -50.48 -2.49
C GLY A 18 -27.47 -49.70 -2.40
N ASN A 19 -27.29 -48.74 -3.31
CA ASN A 19 -26.04 -47.99 -3.40
C ASN A 19 -25.86 -47.06 -2.18
N PRO A 20 -24.69 -47.11 -1.51
CA PRO A 20 -24.30 -46.08 -0.56
C PRO A 20 -24.16 -44.72 -1.26
N TYR A 21 -24.40 -43.65 -0.51
CA TYR A 21 -24.18 -42.28 -0.97
C TYR A 21 -23.02 -41.65 -0.17
N GLN A 22 -22.14 -40.97 -0.88
CA GLN A 22 -21.09 -40.15 -0.27
C GLN A 22 -21.43 -38.66 -0.49
N HIS A 23 -21.31 -37.88 0.56
CA HIS A 23 -21.42 -36.42 0.53
C HIS A 23 -20.04 -35.81 0.71
N ARG A 24 -19.71 -34.77 -0.07
CA ARG A 24 -18.38 -34.15 -0.08
C ARG A 24 -18.52 -32.63 0.00
N ILE A 25 -17.75 -32.01 0.89
CA ILE A 25 -17.69 -30.56 1.04
C ILE A 25 -16.22 -30.17 1.24
N ARG A 26 -15.69 -29.33 0.36
CA ARG A 26 -14.37 -28.71 0.53
C ARG A 26 -14.53 -27.36 1.23
N VAL A 27 -13.93 -27.22 2.40
CA VAL A 27 -13.91 -25.97 3.17
C VAL A 27 -12.59 -25.25 2.90
N THR A 28 -12.66 -23.96 2.56
CA THR A 28 -11.48 -23.14 2.20
C THR A 28 -11.45 -21.86 3.03
N GLY A 29 -10.31 -21.18 3.08
CA GLY A 29 -10.13 -19.95 3.85
C GLY A 29 -10.11 -20.18 5.36
N LEU A 30 -9.64 -21.35 5.79
CA LEU A 30 -9.47 -21.67 7.21
C LEU A 30 -8.20 -21.03 7.77
N GLN A 31 -8.20 -20.74 9.07
CA GLN A 31 -7.02 -20.24 9.78
C GLN A 31 -6.14 -21.42 10.20
N GLU A 32 -4.82 -21.26 10.11
CA GLU A 32 -3.84 -22.27 10.57
C GLU A 32 -3.97 -22.52 12.08
N GLY A 33 -3.60 -23.72 12.52
CA GLY A 33 -3.56 -24.14 13.92
C GLY A 33 -4.88 -24.00 14.68
N THR A 34 -6.02 -23.93 13.97
CA THR A 34 -7.31 -23.55 14.54
C THR A 34 -8.26 -24.74 14.56
N THR A 35 -8.90 -24.98 15.70
CA THR A 35 -9.95 -25.99 15.83
C THR A 35 -11.28 -25.44 15.31
N TYR A 36 -11.89 -26.18 14.40
CA TYR A 36 -13.22 -25.90 13.87
C TYR A 36 -14.20 -26.99 14.29
N SER A 37 -15.41 -26.59 14.68
CA SER A 37 -16.54 -27.50 14.86
C SER A 37 -17.37 -27.59 13.58
N TYR A 38 -17.86 -28.78 13.27
CA TYR A 38 -18.77 -29.00 12.16
C TYR A 38 -19.95 -29.88 12.57
N SER A 39 -21.04 -29.77 11.82
CA SER A 39 -22.24 -30.58 12.00
C SER A 39 -22.73 -31.09 10.64
N VAL A 40 -23.04 -32.38 10.58
CA VAL A 40 -23.64 -33.02 9.40
C VAL A 40 -25.06 -33.42 9.77
N VAL A 41 -26.03 -32.88 9.03
CA VAL A 41 -27.46 -33.15 9.23
C VAL A 41 -27.98 -33.94 8.04
N GLN A 42 -28.48 -35.15 8.29
CA GLN A 42 -29.09 -36.00 7.27
C GLN A 42 -30.45 -36.50 7.77
N GLY A 43 -31.53 -35.93 7.20
CA GLY A 43 -32.88 -36.25 7.66
C GLY A 43 -33.11 -35.82 9.11
N ALA A 44 -33.35 -36.78 10.00
CA ALA A 44 -33.53 -36.55 11.44
C ALA A 44 -32.23 -36.76 12.26
N GLU A 45 -31.18 -37.28 11.64
CA GLU A 45 -29.90 -37.56 12.29
C GLU A 45 -28.99 -36.33 12.24
N THR A 46 -28.22 -36.11 13.31
CA THR A 46 -27.22 -35.05 13.40
C THR A 46 -25.95 -35.60 14.01
N PHE A 47 -24.86 -35.53 13.27
CA PHE A 47 -23.52 -35.81 13.75
C PHE A 47 -22.77 -34.50 13.99
N ASN A 48 -21.97 -34.42 15.05
CA ASN A 48 -21.11 -33.26 15.33
C ASN A 48 -19.68 -33.74 15.53
N GLY A 49 -18.73 -33.02 14.95
CA GLY A 49 -17.31 -33.31 15.09
C GLY A 49 -16.50 -32.02 15.16
N THR A 50 -15.19 -32.18 15.37
CA THR A 50 -14.24 -31.07 15.34
C THR A 50 -12.99 -31.51 14.62
N PHE A 51 -12.33 -30.64 13.86
CA PHE A 51 -11.00 -30.92 13.34
C PHE A 51 -10.07 -29.73 13.60
N LYS A 52 -8.77 -30.00 13.68
CA LYS A 52 -7.73 -28.96 13.79
C LYS A 52 -7.06 -28.81 12.44
N THR A 53 -6.91 -27.56 11.98
CA THR A 53 -6.19 -27.27 10.74
C THR A 53 -4.67 -27.38 10.95
N ILE A 54 -3.97 -27.52 9.82
CA ILE A 54 -2.51 -27.54 9.74
C ILE A 54 -1.92 -26.40 10.58
N PRO A 55 -0.95 -26.67 11.47
CA PRO A 55 -0.33 -25.65 12.30
C PRO A 55 0.69 -24.83 11.50
N ASP A 56 1.12 -23.71 12.06
CA ASP A 56 2.16 -22.88 11.43
C ASP A 56 3.53 -23.59 11.39
N GLN A 57 4.44 -23.08 10.55
CA GLN A 57 5.82 -23.59 10.35
C GLN A 57 6.66 -23.70 11.64
N ASN A 58 6.24 -23.03 12.71
CA ASN A 58 6.98 -22.93 13.96
C ASN A 58 6.37 -23.75 15.11
N SER A 59 5.33 -24.51 14.81
CA SER A 59 4.59 -25.31 15.77
C SER A 59 5.10 -26.75 15.78
N SER A 60 5.04 -27.38 16.95
CA SER A 60 5.26 -28.82 17.06
C SER A 60 4.17 -29.60 16.32
N VAL A 61 4.54 -30.74 15.75
CA VAL A 61 3.64 -31.63 15.01
C VAL A 61 3.79 -33.03 15.55
N ARG A 62 2.66 -33.67 15.84
CA ARG A 62 2.59 -35.10 16.13
C ARG A 62 1.84 -35.79 15.02
N PHE A 63 2.38 -36.88 14.49
CA PHE A 63 1.63 -37.75 13.61
C PHE A 63 1.91 -39.21 13.92
N VAL A 64 1.04 -40.08 13.42
CA VAL A 64 1.24 -41.53 13.50
C VAL A 64 1.22 -42.13 12.12
N VAL A 65 1.95 -43.24 11.93
CA VAL A 65 1.96 -43.98 10.66
C VAL A 65 1.85 -45.47 10.92
N TYR A 66 0.93 -46.14 10.22
CA TYR A 66 0.84 -47.60 10.16
C TYR A 66 0.51 -48.04 8.74
N GLY A 67 0.66 -49.32 8.41
CA GLY A 67 0.13 -49.93 7.19
C GLY A 67 -0.63 -51.20 7.52
N ASP A 68 -1.24 -51.80 6.52
CA ASP A 68 -1.70 -53.20 6.59
C ASP A 68 -2.77 -53.35 7.67
N SER A 69 -3.78 -52.48 7.62
CA SER A 69 -4.99 -52.69 8.41
C SER A 69 -5.88 -53.76 7.82
N GLU A 70 -5.80 -53.96 6.49
CA GLU A 70 -6.46 -54.99 5.67
C GLU A 70 -7.83 -55.42 6.20
N THR A 71 -8.69 -54.44 6.52
CA THR A 71 -9.92 -54.76 7.23
C THR A 71 -10.88 -55.52 6.34
N GLU A 72 -11.38 -56.65 6.81
CA GLU A 72 -12.52 -57.36 6.23
C GLU A 72 -13.47 -57.87 7.33
N PRO A 73 -14.77 -58.04 7.04
CA PRO A 73 -15.70 -58.64 8.00
C PRO A 73 -15.28 -60.03 8.49
N GLU A 74 -14.62 -60.80 7.62
CA GLU A 74 -14.16 -62.17 7.80
C GLU A 74 -13.10 -62.32 8.91
N SER A 75 -12.36 -61.24 9.20
CA SER A 75 -11.34 -61.21 10.25
C SER A 75 -11.87 -61.33 11.67
N THR A 76 -13.17 -61.08 11.88
CA THR A 76 -13.76 -61.13 13.21
C THR A 76 -13.77 -62.56 13.75
N GLY A 77 -13.05 -62.80 14.85
CA GLY A 77 -12.84 -64.12 15.43
C GLY A 77 -11.70 -64.93 14.80
N ALA A 78 -11.03 -64.41 13.76
CA ALA A 78 -9.90 -65.05 13.09
C ALA A 78 -8.58 -64.55 13.69
N LYS A 79 -7.83 -65.46 14.33
CA LYS A 79 -6.52 -65.15 14.91
C LYS A 79 -5.43 -65.47 13.90
N VAL A 80 -4.41 -64.62 13.84
CA VAL A 80 -3.26 -64.80 12.96
C VAL A 80 -2.24 -65.78 13.56
N ASN A 81 -1.42 -66.38 12.68
CA ASN A 81 -0.25 -67.13 13.11
C ASN A 81 0.78 -66.18 13.74
N TRP A 82 1.31 -66.56 14.90
CA TRP A 82 2.27 -65.80 15.66
C TRP A 82 3.53 -66.64 15.83
N GLU A 83 4.42 -66.50 14.84
CA GLU A 83 5.65 -67.29 14.74
C GLU A 83 6.63 -66.96 15.86
N VAL A 84 7.22 -68.01 16.44
CA VAL A 84 8.15 -67.87 17.56
C VAL A 84 9.59 -67.87 17.05
N PRO A 85 10.44 -66.93 17.49
CA PRO A 85 11.82 -66.87 17.04
C PRO A 85 12.61 -68.17 17.27
N PHE A 86 13.37 -68.60 16.28
CA PHE A 86 14.23 -69.80 16.29
C PHE A 86 13.49 -71.10 16.61
N SER A 87 12.20 -71.16 16.28
CA SER A 87 11.31 -72.26 16.61
C SER A 87 10.48 -72.67 15.40
N SER A 88 10.35 -73.98 15.18
CA SER A 88 9.41 -74.54 14.20
C SER A 88 7.96 -74.54 14.67
N THR A 89 7.69 -73.99 15.87
CA THR A 89 6.38 -73.97 16.52
C THR A 89 5.80 -72.58 16.37
N SER A 90 4.60 -72.48 15.77
CA SER A 90 3.80 -71.26 15.72
C SER A 90 2.64 -71.34 16.72
N ARG A 91 2.29 -70.21 17.33
CA ARG A 91 1.08 -70.09 18.17
C ARG A 91 0.07 -69.22 17.45
N GLN A 92 -1.16 -69.15 17.95
CA GLN A 92 -2.11 -68.14 17.47
C GLN A 92 -1.89 -66.86 18.28
N TYR A 93 -2.02 -65.70 17.64
CA TYR A 93 -2.01 -64.44 18.36
C TYR A 93 -3.17 -64.37 19.37
N VAL A 94 -3.02 -63.56 20.41
CA VAL A 94 -3.92 -63.64 21.57
C VAL A 94 -5.32 -63.09 21.30
N VAL A 95 -5.47 -62.23 20.28
CA VAL A 95 -6.73 -61.68 19.78
C VAL A 95 -6.83 -61.79 18.26
N ASP A 96 -8.01 -61.53 17.72
CA ASP A 96 -8.20 -61.35 16.28
C ASP A 96 -7.81 -59.93 15.83
N GLN A 97 -7.73 -59.73 14.51
CA GLN A 97 -7.43 -58.44 13.88
C GLN A 97 -8.43 -57.35 14.27
N THR A 98 -9.74 -57.68 14.33
CA THR A 98 -10.78 -56.71 14.69
C THR A 98 -10.52 -56.08 16.06
N GLU A 99 -10.26 -56.89 17.08
CA GLU A 99 -9.94 -56.37 18.40
C GLU A 99 -8.54 -55.74 18.42
N GLY A 100 -7.55 -56.31 17.73
CA GLY A 100 -6.20 -55.77 17.63
C GLY A 100 -6.16 -54.33 17.08
N TYR A 101 -6.75 -54.12 15.90
CA TYR A 101 -6.81 -52.82 15.23
C TYR A 101 -7.62 -51.80 16.02
N LYS A 102 -8.77 -52.21 16.57
CA LYS A 102 -9.57 -51.34 17.44
C LYS A 102 -8.77 -50.79 18.60
N GLN A 103 -7.94 -51.62 19.24
CA GLN A 103 -7.14 -51.19 20.39
C GLN A 103 -5.94 -50.35 19.95
N ASN A 104 -5.39 -50.60 18.78
CA ASN A 104 -4.41 -49.72 18.16
C ASN A 104 -4.99 -48.31 17.92
N LEU A 105 -6.20 -48.21 17.36
CA LEU A 105 -6.90 -46.94 17.17
C LEU A 105 -7.20 -46.21 18.49
N ASN A 106 -7.60 -46.92 19.55
CA ASN A 106 -7.78 -46.31 20.87
C ASN A 106 -6.48 -45.71 21.42
N ILE A 107 -5.33 -46.36 21.17
CA ILE A 107 -4.02 -45.81 21.54
C ILE A 107 -3.75 -44.58 20.70
N ILE A 108 -3.89 -44.64 19.37
CA ILE A 108 -3.69 -43.53 18.44
C ILE A 108 -4.50 -42.30 18.88
N GLU A 109 -5.80 -42.48 19.12
CA GLU A 109 -6.70 -41.40 19.59
C GLU A 109 -6.18 -40.76 20.88
N SER A 110 -5.73 -41.59 21.84
CA SER A 110 -5.17 -41.10 23.11
C SER A 110 -3.89 -40.27 22.96
N ARG A 111 -3.19 -40.36 21.83
CA ARG A 111 -1.99 -39.56 21.53
C ARG A 111 -2.32 -38.19 20.96
N ASN A 112 -3.56 -37.99 20.50
CA ASN A 112 -4.02 -36.77 19.84
C ASN A 112 -3.06 -36.30 18.71
N PRO A 113 -2.81 -37.15 17.69
CA PRO A 113 -2.00 -36.75 16.56
C PRO A 113 -2.71 -35.69 15.71
N ASP A 114 -1.92 -34.84 15.05
CA ASP A 114 -2.42 -33.86 14.10
C ASP A 114 -2.84 -34.50 12.76
N PHE A 115 -2.30 -35.68 12.41
CA PHE A 115 -2.80 -36.54 11.33
C PHE A 115 -2.38 -38.02 11.49
N ILE A 116 -3.05 -38.91 10.76
CA ILE A 116 -2.74 -40.34 10.64
C ILE A 116 -2.26 -40.62 9.21
N GLY A 117 -1.06 -41.14 9.04
CA GLY A 117 -0.57 -41.72 7.79
C GLY A 117 -0.91 -43.21 7.70
N ILE A 118 -1.43 -43.65 6.56
CA ILE A 118 -1.65 -45.09 6.29
C ILE A 118 -0.81 -45.53 5.09
N ALA A 119 0.19 -46.36 5.32
CA ALA A 119 1.17 -46.82 4.34
C ALA A 119 0.65 -47.97 3.46
N GLY A 120 -0.59 -47.87 2.96
CA GLY A 120 -1.23 -48.85 2.07
C GLY A 120 -1.82 -50.07 2.76
N ASP A 121 -2.52 -50.87 1.96
CA ASP A 121 -3.28 -52.07 2.34
C ASP A 121 -4.27 -51.76 3.47
N ILE A 122 -5.23 -50.93 3.09
CA ILE A 122 -6.23 -50.34 3.98
C ILE A 122 -7.32 -51.38 4.27
N VAL A 123 -7.76 -52.05 3.20
CA VAL A 123 -8.80 -53.07 3.18
C VAL A 123 -8.27 -54.35 2.52
N GLU A 124 -8.73 -55.52 2.93
CA GLU A 124 -8.28 -56.81 2.35
C GLU A 124 -8.59 -56.91 0.85
N SER A 125 -9.76 -56.43 0.41
CA SER A 125 -10.12 -56.42 -1.01
C SER A 125 -10.64 -55.05 -1.43
N GLY A 126 -9.77 -54.22 -2.03
CA GLY A 126 -10.11 -52.87 -2.48
C GLY A 126 -11.29 -52.81 -3.45
N GLY A 127 -11.56 -53.89 -4.19
CA GLY A 127 -12.72 -54.02 -5.07
C GLY A 127 -14.05 -54.34 -4.38
N GLU A 128 -14.05 -54.85 -3.14
CA GLU A 128 -15.25 -55.18 -2.35
C GLU A 128 -15.72 -53.95 -1.57
N GLN A 129 -17.02 -53.75 -1.37
CA GLN A 129 -17.57 -52.61 -0.62
C GLN A 129 -17.68 -52.95 0.86
N ARG A 130 -17.93 -54.22 1.21
CA ARG A 130 -18.00 -54.70 2.59
C ARG A 130 -16.75 -54.37 3.40
N ASP A 131 -15.58 -54.50 2.79
CA ASP A 131 -14.29 -54.27 3.43
C ASP A 131 -14.07 -52.77 3.69
N TRP A 132 -14.50 -51.88 2.79
CA TRP A 132 -14.51 -50.45 3.06
C TRP A 132 -15.50 -50.07 4.16
N ASP A 133 -16.67 -50.71 4.19
CA ASP A 133 -17.63 -50.52 5.29
C ASP A 133 -17.01 -50.97 6.63
N GLU A 134 -16.17 -52.01 6.62
CA GLU A 134 -15.38 -52.46 7.78
C GLU A 134 -14.37 -51.40 8.22
N PHE A 135 -13.56 -50.90 7.29
CA PHE A 135 -12.58 -49.87 7.57
C PHE A 135 -13.21 -48.63 8.22
N TRP A 136 -14.34 -48.17 7.67
CA TRP A 136 -15.08 -47.02 8.20
C TRP A 136 -15.81 -47.33 9.50
N ARG A 137 -16.17 -48.60 9.77
CA ARG A 137 -16.71 -49.02 11.06
C ARG A 137 -15.68 -48.90 12.18
N HIS A 138 -14.41 -49.13 11.87
CA HIS A 138 -13.26 -48.89 12.76
C HIS A 138 -12.94 -47.41 12.92
N ASN A 139 -12.87 -46.64 11.83
CA ASN A 139 -12.28 -45.30 11.83
C ASN A 139 -13.30 -44.15 11.97
N SER A 140 -14.57 -44.35 11.62
CA SER A 140 -15.63 -43.32 11.65
C SER A 140 -17.00 -43.93 11.96
N GLY A 141 -17.05 -44.86 12.92
CA GLY A 141 -18.18 -45.75 13.09
C GLY A 141 -18.41 -46.20 14.52
N SER A 142 -18.85 -47.45 14.69
CA SER A 142 -19.29 -47.97 15.99
C SER A 142 -18.14 -48.45 16.88
N TYR A 143 -16.92 -48.57 16.36
CA TYR A 143 -15.75 -48.99 17.14
C TYR A 143 -14.88 -47.82 17.60
N ASN A 144 -14.64 -46.86 16.72
CA ASN A 144 -13.98 -45.59 17.01
C ASN A 144 -14.43 -44.54 15.97
N ASP A 145 -14.14 -43.27 16.21
CA ASP A 145 -14.45 -42.15 15.33
C ASP A 145 -13.26 -41.22 15.04
N VAL A 146 -12.01 -41.70 15.13
CA VAL A 146 -10.78 -40.93 14.84
C VAL A 146 -10.85 -40.11 13.55
N ALA A 147 -11.39 -40.65 12.45
CA ALA A 147 -11.46 -39.97 11.15
C ALA A 147 -12.48 -38.81 11.13
N SER A 148 -13.28 -38.66 12.18
CA SER A 148 -14.15 -37.49 12.36
C SER A 148 -13.41 -36.25 12.87
N HIS A 149 -12.19 -36.42 13.39
CA HIS A 149 -11.44 -35.33 14.00
C HIS A 149 -9.94 -35.29 13.71
N ILE A 150 -9.38 -36.38 13.18
CA ILE A 150 -7.98 -36.50 12.76
C ILE A 150 -7.94 -36.78 11.24
N PRO A 151 -7.27 -35.94 10.44
CA PRO A 151 -7.06 -36.18 9.01
C PRO A 151 -6.31 -37.50 8.75
N ILE A 152 -6.72 -38.22 7.70
CA ILE A 152 -6.05 -39.45 7.23
C ILE A 152 -5.33 -39.17 5.90
N LEU A 153 -4.04 -39.48 5.84
CA LEU A 153 -3.17 -39.37 4.67
C LEU A 153 -2.76 -40.78 4.22
N ALA A 154 -3.55 -41.36 3.33
CA ALA A 154 -3.35 -42.75 2.89
C ALA A 154 -2.53 -42.84 1.59
N ALA A 155 -1.57 -43.76 1.57
CA ALA A 155 -1.00 -44.33 0.35
C ALA A 155 -1.88 -45.51 -0.10
N PRO A 156 -1.96 -45.80 -1.41
CA PRO A 156 -2.50 -47.06 -1.87
C PRO A 156 -1.45 -48.18 -1.77
N GLY A 157 -1.91 -49.39 -1.45
CA GLY A 157 -1.14 -50.63 -1.51
C GLY A 157 -1.60 -51.60 -2.60
N ASN A 158 -1.10 -52.83 -2.58
CA ASN A 158 -1.52 -53.84 -3.56
C ASN A 158 -3.00 -54.21 -3.40
N HIS A 159 -3.54 -54.20 -2.19
CA HIS A 159 -4.94 -54.53 -1.94
C HIS A 159 -5.90 -53.44 -2.44
N GLU A 160 -5.45 -52.18 -2.51
CA GLU A 160 -6.17 -51.10 -3.22
C GLU A 160 -6.21 -51.29 -4.75
N ASN A 161 -5.41 -52.20 -5.29
CA ASN A 161 -5.44 -52.62 -6.69
C ASN A 161 -5.99 -54.05 -6.86
N PHE A 162 -6.35 -54.73 -5.77
CA PHE A 162 -6.90 -56.07 -5.77
C PHE A 162 -8.42 -56.02 -5.79
N GLY A 163 -9.03 -56.58 -6.84
CA GLY A 163 -10.47 -56.56 -6.97
C GLY A 163 -11.23 -57.47 -5.99
N GLY A 164 -10.52 -58.39 -5.33
CA GLY A 164 -11.07 -59.42 -4.44
C GLY A 164 -10.99 -60.85 -5.02
N PRO A 165 -11.17 -61.87 -4.18
CA PRO A 165 -10.98 -63.27 -4.54
C PRO A 165 -12.06 -63.83 -5.49
N GLY A 166 -11.73 -64.95 -6.13
CA GLY A 166 -12.68 -65.76 -6.91
C GLY A 166 -13.40 -64.98 -8.02
N GLY A 167 -14.72 -64.89 -7.93
CA GLY A 167 -15.55 -64.22 -8.94
C GLY A 167 -15.34 -62.71 -9.06
N LEU A 168 -14.63 -62.09 -8.11
CA LEU A 168 -14.33 -60.66 -8.11
C LEU A 168 -13.13 -60.31 -9.02
N GLY A 169 -12.40 -61.33 -9.50
CA GLY A 169 -11.47 -61.18 -10.62
C GLY A 169 -10.05 -60.77 -10.25
N GLY A 170 -9.69 -60.75 -8.97
CA GLY A 170 -8.34 -60.49 -8.47
C GLY A 170 -7.66 -59.29 -9.12
N TYR A 171 -6.47 -59.51 -9.71
CA TYR A 171 -5.68 -58.48 -10.42
C TYR A 171 -5.98 -58.36 -11.92
N SER A 172 -7.11 -58.90 -12.42
CA SER A 172 -7.51 -58.60 -13.79
C SER A 172 -7.72 -57.09 -14.00
N ASP A 173 -7.44 -56.55 -15.19
CA ASP A 173 -7.49 -55.10 -15.43
C ASP A 173 -8.81 -54.46 -14.97
N ALA A 174 -9.95 -55.09 -15.28
CA ALA A 174 -11.27 -54.59 -14.89
C ALA A 174 -11.48 -54.60 -13.36
N ALA A 175 -10.88 -55.57 -12.68
CA ALA A 175 -10.97 -55.72 -11.23
C ALA A 175 -10.03 -54.73 -10.52
N ALA A 176 -8.81 -54.56 -11.03
CA ALA A 176 -7.85 -53.57 -10.53
C ALA A 176 -8.31 -52.13 -10.76
N ILE A 177 -8.89 -51.82 -11.93
CA ILE A 177 -9.53 -50.52 -12.19
C ILE A 177 -10.64 -50.25 -11.17
N ARG A 178 -11.49 -51.24 -10.88
CA ARG A 178 -12.56 -51.11 -9.88
C ARG A 178 -12.01 -50.83 -8.49
N ALA A 179 -10.96 -51.54 -8.08
CA ALA A 179 -10.32 -51.36 -6.77
C ALA A 179 -9.69 -49.95 -6.65
N ARG A 180 -8.87 -49.54 -7.63
CA ARG A 180 -8.30 -48.19 -7.70
C ARG A 180 -9.38 -47.13 -7.59
N ASP A 181 -10.41 -47.21 -8.44
CA ASP A 181 -11.42 -46.16 -8.53
C ASP A 181 -12.21 -46.06 -7.22
N LYS A 182 -12.31 -47.17 -6.47
CA LYS A 182 -12.92 -47.18 -5.14
C LYS A 182 -12.05 -46.48 -4.10
N PHE A 183 -10.72 -46.69 -4.09
CA PHE A 183 -9.80 -45.91 -3.26
C PHE A 183 -9.97 -44.40 -3.48
N SER A 184 -9.91 -43.92 -4.73
CA SER A 184 -10.09 -42.50 -5.07
C SER A 184 -11.51 -41.96 -4.83
N THR A 185 -12.48 -42.84 -4.56
CA THR A 185 -13.79 -42.38 -4.10
C THR A 185 -13.71 -41.89 -2.64
N TYR A 186 -12.95 -42.59 -1.80
CA TYR A 186 -12.87 -42.35 -0.36
C TYR A 186 -11.83 -41.32 0.04
N PHE A 187 -10.67 -41.34 -0.60
CA PHE A 187 -9.58 -40.43 -0.31
C PHE A 187 -9.56 -39.28 -1.32
N GLU A 188 -9.28 -38.09 -0.83
CA GLU A 188 -9.11 -36.88 -1.63
C GLU A 188 -7.81 -36.23 -1.18
N ALA A 189 -6.88 -36.07 -2.12
CA ALA A 189 -5.57 -35.50 -1.86
C ALA A 189 -5.42 -34.12 -2.53
N PRO A 190 -4.38 -33.36 -2.15
CA PRO A 190 -3.94 -32.22 -2.93
C PRO A 190 -3.65 -32.60 -4.39
N ASP A 191 -3.94 -31.67 -5.31
CA ASP A 191 -3.67 -31.86 -6.74
C ASP A 191 -2.16 -32.03 -6.96
N ASN A 192 -1.79 -33.09 -7.67
CA ASN A 192 -0.41 -33.38 -8.04
C ASN A 192 0.02 -32.74 -9.36
N GLY A 193 -0.87 -32.04 -10.05
CA GLY A 193 -0.57 -31.29 -11.27
C GLY A 193 -0.18 -32.18 -12.46
N SER A 194 -0.42 -33.50 -12.38
CA SER A 194 -0.02 -34.45 -13.43
C SER A 194 -0.84 -34.32 -14.72
N GLY A 195 -2.06 -33.78 -14.63
CA GLY A 195 -3.02 -33.73 -15.73
C GLY A 195 -3.56 -35.11 -16.15
N VAL A 196 -3.26 -36.17 -15.40
CA VAL A 196 -3.73 -37.54 -15.65
C VAL A 196 -4.74 -37.91 -14.57
N SER A 197 -6.02 -38.04 -14.95
CA SER A 197 -7.10 -38.22 -13.98
C SER A 197 -6.98 -39.48 -13.11
N THR A 198 -6.34 -40.54 -13.60
CA THR A 198 -6.13 -41.77 -12.82
C THR A 198 -4.98 -41.68 -11.83
N PHE A 199 -4.19 -40.61 -11.88
CA PHE A 199 -3.11 -40.32 -10.94
C PHE A 199 -3.57 -39.39 -9.83
N GLU A 200 -4.73 -38.75 -9.98
CA GLU A 200 -5.37 -37.95 -8.92
C GLU A 200 -5.50 -38.82 -7.65
N ASP A 201 -5.23 -38.21 -6.50
CA ASP A 201 -5.27 -38.83 -5.16
C ASP A 201 -4.23 -39.92 -4.86
N ARG A 202 -3.45 -40.38 -5.85
CA ARG A 202 -2.54 -41.55 -5.68
C ARG A 202 -1.15 -41.18 -5.16
N TYR A 203 -0.66 -39.99 -5.48
CA TYR A 203 0.54 -39.42 -4.89
C TYR A 203 0.36 -37.92 -4.70
N PHE A 204 0.87 -37.40 -3.60
CA PHE A 204 0.65 -36.02 -3.19
C PHE A 204 1.67 -35.58 -2.13
N ARG A 205 1.70 -34.27 -1.89
CA ARG A 205 2.50 -33.65 -0.84
C ARG A 205 1.59 -32.84 0.07
N VAL A 206 1.88 -32.88 1.37
CA VAL A 206 1.39 -31.89 2.33
C VAL A 206 2.58 -31.30 3.09
N ASP A 207 2.55 -29.98 3.29
CA ASP A 207 3.44 -29.32 4.24
C ASP A 207 2.65 -29.12 5.53
N TYR A 208 3.16 -29.66 6.63
CA TYR A 208 2.45 -29.73 7.90
C TYR A 208 3.31 -29.11 8.99
N GLY A 209 3.12 -27.82 9.28
CA GLY A 209 4.03 -27.06 10.12
C GLY A 209 5.48 -27.13 9.61
N PRO A 210 6.47 -27.58 10.42
CA PRO A 210 7.89 -27.61 10.07
C PRO A 210 8.28 -28.78 9.15
N ILE A 211 7.34 -29.67 8.77
CA ILE A 211 7.65 -30.87 7.99
C ILE A 211 7.06 -30.84 6.58
N THR A 212 7.74 -31.52 5.67
CA THR A 212 7.13 -31.97 4.41
C THR A 212 6.85 -33.46 4.50
N TYR A 213 5.60 -33.85 4.18
CA TYR A 213 5.14 -35.23 4.11
C TYR A 213 4.73 -35.57 2.68
N ILE A 214 5.42 -36.53 2.06
CA ILE A 214 5.20 -36.93 0.67
C ILE A 214 4.64 -38.35 0.65
N VAL A 215 3.52 -38.54 -0.04
CA VAL A 215 2.90 -39.84 -0.25
C VAL A 215 3.07 -40.24 -1.71
N LEU A 216 3.55 -41.46 -1.95
CA LEU A 216 3.78 -42.02 -3.29
C LEU A 216 2.95 -43.28 -3.52
N ASP A 217 2.65 -43.52 -4.79
CA ASP A 217 2.12 -44.79 -5.27
C ASP A 217 3.23 -45.57 -5.98
N VAL A 218 3.73 -46.59 -5.29
CA VAL A 218 4.79 -47.47 -5.78
C VAL A 218 4.26 -48.85 -6.18
N THR A 219 2.95 -49.01 -6.32
CA THR A 219 2.31 -50.32 -6.51
C THR A 219 2.39 -50.84 -7.95
N ASN A 220 3.00 -50.07 -8.87
CA ASN A 220 3.23 -50.44 -10.25
C ASN A 220 4.55 -49.87 -10.78
N GLY A 221 5.38 -50.69 -11.43
CA GLY A 221 6.58 -50.22 -12.14
C GLY A 221 6.47 -50.43 -13.64
N ALA A 222 6.90 -49.44 -14.44
CA ALA A 222 6.82 -49.56 -15.89
C ALA A 222 7.65 -50.74 -16.43
N ASN A 223 7.09 -51.38 -17.46
CA ASN A 223 7.45 -52.70 -17.98
C ASN A 223 7.05 -53.82 -17.01
N HIS A 224 5.84 -54.32 -17.23
CA HIS A 224 5.25 -55.43 -16.51
C HIS A 224 6.18 -56.66 -16.43
N ALA A 225 6.20 -57.29 -15.26
CA ALA A 225 6.93 -58.53 -14.98
C ALA A 225 8.44 -58.41 -15.24
N THR A 226 9.02 -57.29 -14.82
CA THR A 226 10.46 -57.05 -14.85
C THR A 226 11.02 -56.80 -13.45
N SER A 227 12.34 -56.68 -13.33
CA SER A 227 12.99 -56.38 -12.04
C SER A 227 12.71 -54.96 -11.52
N SER A 228 12.09 -54.09 -12.32
CA SER A 228 11.66 -52.74 -11.94
C SER A 228 10.17 -52.66 -11.61
N ASP A 229 9.47 -53.79 -11.67
CA ASP A 229 8.03 -53.87 -11.41
C ASP A 229 7.78 -54.43 -10.01
N THR A 230 7.10 -53.64 -9.18
CA THR A 230 6.71 -54.01 -7.83
C THR A 230 5.56 -54.99 -7.82
N ASN A 231 4.70 -55.04 -8.84
CA ASN A 231 3.54 -55.91 -8.87
C ASN A 231 3.39 -56.65 -10.21
N TRP A 232 3.94 -57.86 -10.25
CA TRP A 232 3.90 -58.78 -11.39
C TRP A 232 2.50 -59.34 -11.67
N LEU A 233 1.49 -59.01 -10.86
CA LEU A 233 0.11 -59.43 -11.06
C LEU A 233 -0.69 -58.40 -11.86
N LEU A 234 -0.19 -57.15 -11.97
CA LEU A 234 -0.82 -56.06 -12.72
C LEU A 234 -0.37 -56.03 -14.18
N ALA A 235 -1.03 -56.84 -15.02
CA ALA A 235 -0.64 -57.05 -16.43
C ALA A 235 -0.47 -55.75 -17.25
N ASN A 236 -1.53 -54.94 -17.38
CA ASN A 236 -1.48 -53.69 -18.14
C ASN A 236 -1.30 -52.46 -17.24
N GLY A 237 -0.87 -52.65 -15.99
CA GLY A 237 -0.70 -51.61 -14.97
C GLY A 237 -1.99 -50.94 -14.50
N ALA A 238 -3.14 -51.28 -15.09
CA ALA A 238 -4.47 -50.75 -14.74
C ALA A 238 -4.59 -49.21 -14.70
N GLY A 239 -3.68 -48.44 -15.30
CA GLY A 239 -3.65 -46.97 -15.23
C GLY A 239 -3.09 -46.39 -13.91
N ILE A 240 -2.34 -47.19 -13.16
CA ILE A 240 -1.61 -46.83 -11.93
C ILE A 240 -0.27 -46.17 -12.33
N PRO A 241 0.16 -45.09 -11.65
CA PRO A 241 1.38 -44.38 -12.01
C PRO A 241 2.63 -45.27 -11.88
N ASP A 242 3.58 -45.05 -12.79
CA ASP A 242 4.94 -45.58 -12.67
C ASP A 242 5.77 -44.68 -11.76
N PHE A 243 6.65 -45.24 -10.94
CA PHE A 243 7.58 -44.48 -10.07
C PHE A 243 9.02 -44.47 -10.58
N ASN A 244 9.34 -45.17 -11.66
CA ASN A 244 10.72 -45.28 -12.16
C ASN A 244 11.22 -43.97 -12.82
N PRO A 245 12.56 -43.77 -12.91
CA PRO A 245 13.14 -42.60 -13.58
C PRO A 245 12.57 -42.37 -14.98
N GLY A 246 12.13 -41.14 -15.24
CA GLY A 246 11.49 -40.75 -16.50
C GLY A 246 9.97 -40.80 -16.49
N SER A 247 9.35 -41.31 -15.42
CA SER A 247 7.90 -41.27 -15.23
C SER A 247 7.40 -39.89 -14.76
N THR A 248 6.10 -39.65 -14.90
CA THR A 248 5.44 -38.42 -14.40
C THR A 248 5.60 -38.28 -12.88
N GLN A 249 5.40 -39.35 -12.12
CA GLN A 249 5.52 -39.32 -10.66
C GLN A 249 6.97 -39.09 -10.21
N TYR A 250 7.96 -39.69 -10.89
CA TYR A 250 9.38 -39.48 -10.56
C TYR A 250 9.79 -38.02 -10.75
N ALA A 251 9.42 -37.42 -11.90
CA ALA A 251 9.71 -36.02 -12.17
C ALA A 251 8.99 -35.07 -11.18
N TRP A 252 7.76 -35.41 -10.79
CA TRP A 252 7.03 -34.69 -9.75
C TRP A 252 7.74 -34.79 -8.40
N LEU A 253 8.14 -35.99 -7.99
CA LEU A 253 8.83 -36.25 -6.72
C LEU A 253 10.16 -35.49 -6.63
N GLU A 254 10.98 -35.51 -7.68
CA GLU A 254 12.23 -34.76 -7.73
C GLU A 254 12.00 -33.26 -7.48
N ALA A 255 10.97 -32.68 -8.11
CA ALA A 255 10.63 -31.28 -7.90
C ALA A 255 10.14 -30.99 -6.47
N GLN A 256 9.36 -31.90 -5.87
CA GLN A 256 8.90 -31.74 -4.49
C GLN A 256 10.02 -31.85 -3.47
N LEU A 257 10.94 -32.80 -3.67
CA LEU A 257 12.09 -32.99 -2.80
C LEU A 257 13.07 -31.80 -2.88
N ALA A 258 13.33 -31.27 -4.08
CA ALA A 258 14.15 -30.07 -4.24
C ALA A 258 13.55 -28.85 -3.53
N ASP A 259 12.23 -28.72 -3.50
CA ASP A 259 11.55 -27.65 -2.77
C ASP A 259 11.63 -27.87 -1.24
N ALA A 260 11.41 -29.11 -0.78
CA ALA A 260 11.45 -29.49 0.62
C ALA A 260 12.85 -29.29 1.24
N GLU A 261 13.92 -29.65 0.52
CA GLU A 261 15.32 -29.44 0.95
C GLU A 261 15.59 -27.98 1.37
N SER A 262 14.90 -27.02 0.73
CA SER A 262 15.11 -25.59 0.99
C SER A 262 14.21 -25.00 2.07
N LYS A 263 13.17 -25.70 2.53
CA LYS A 263 12.10 -25.14 3.36
C LYS A 263 11.78 -25.92 4.61
N SER A 264 12.02 -27.22 4.61
CA SER A 264 11.49 -28.13 5.62
C SER A 264 12.55 -28.48 6.64
N GLN A 265 12.14 -28.60 7.91
CA GLN A 265 13.03 -29.07 8.97
C GLN A 265 13.28 -30.57 8.86
N PHE A 266 12.23 -31.30 8.49
CA PHE A 266 12.30 -32.73 8.20
C PHE A 266 11.44 -33.07 6.98
N THR A 267 11.93 -34.01 6.17
CA THR A 267 11.21 -34.56 5.02
C THR A 267 10.93 -36.04 5.25
N PHE A 268 9.64 -36.39 5.26
CA PHE A 268 9.15 -37.75 5.42
C PHE A 268 8.48 -38.23 4.15
N VAL A 269 8.71 -39.49 3.79
CA VAL A 269 8.09 -40.14 2.62
C VAL A 269 7.29 -41.36 3.06
N GLN A 270 6.11 -41.56 2.50
CA GLN A 270 5.25 -42.72 2.74
C GLN A 270 4.87 -43.41 1.43
N PHE A 271 4.98 -44.74 1.39
CA PHE A 271 4.48 -45.57 0.31
C PHE A 271 4.42 -47.03 0.72
N HIS A 272 3.65 -47.85 0.01
CA HIS A 272 3.32 -49.18 0.51
C HIS A 272 4.44 -50.24 0.48
N HIS A 273 5.01 -50.59 -0.69
CA HIS A 273 5.96 -51.72 -0.76
C HIS A 273 7.32 -51.38 -0.11
N VAL A 274 7.68 -52.09 0.97
CA VAL A 274 8.93 -51.86 1.72
C VAL A 274 10.19 -52.26 0.93
N PRO A 275 11.16 -51.35 0.71
CA PRO A 275 12.32 -51.63 -0.14
C PRO A 275 13.39 -52.47 0.56
N TYR A 276 13.52 -52.33 1.88
CA TYR A 276 14.58 -52.95 2.67
C TYR A 276 13.96 -53.79 3.79
N SER A 277 13.70 -55.05 3.48
CA SER A 277 13.02 -55.96 4.40
C SER A 277 13.55 -57.40 4.30
N VAL A 278 13.43 -58.14 5.40
CA VAL A 278 13.63 -59.60 5.47
C VAL A 278 12.32 -60.41 5.41
N GLY A 279 11.19 -59.74 5.30
CA GLY A 279 9.86 -60.33 5.16
C GLY A 279 9.62 -61.01 3.82
N PRO A 280 8.42 -61.59 3.61
CA PRO A 280 8.05 -62.30 2.39
C PRO A 280 8.16 -61.48 1.09
N HIS A 281 7.99 -60.16 1.15
CA HIS A 281 8.04 -59.25 0.01
C HIS A 281 9.39 -58.52 -0.13
N GLY A 282 10.35 -58.85 0.74
CA GLY A 282 11.73 -58.36 0.67
C GLY A 282 12.60 -59.03 -0.41
N PHE A 283 12.15 -60.12 -1.04
CA PHE A 283 12.88 -60.82 -2.10
C PHE A 283 12.89 -60.05 -3.41
N PRO A 284 13.88 -60.25 -4.31
CA PRO A 284 13.86 -59.67 -5.66
C PRO A 284 12.58 -59.96 -6.43
N ALA A 285 12.15 -58.98 -7.24
CA ALA A 285 10.97 -59.12 -8.09
C ALA A 285 11.14 -60.29 -9.08
N GLY A 286 10.18 -61.21 -9.09
CA GLY A 286 10.24 -62.41 -9.91
C GLY A 286 9.13 -63.41 -9.63
N ASN A 287 9.02 -64.41 -10.50
CA ASN A 287 8.10 -65.52 -10.32
C ASN A 287 8.82 -66.74 -9.69
N GLY A 288 8.10 -67.55 -8.90
CA GLY A 288 8.62 -68.76 -8.25
C GLY A 288 8.49 -68.77 -6.72
N GLY A 289 8.09 -67.64 -6.12
CA GLY A 289 7.85 -67.50 -4.68
C GLY A 289 9.10 -67.50 -3.82
N ASN A 290 8.92 -67.23 -2.52
CA ASN A 290 10.04 -66.97 -1.61
C ASN A 290 11.02 -68.13 -1.48
N SER A 291 10.55 -69.38 -1.59
CA SER A 291 11.43 -70.57 -1.58
C SER A 291 12.40 -70.62 -2.77
N ALA A 292 12.07 -69.96 -3.88
CA ALA A 292 12.94 -69.79 -5.03
C ALA A 292 13.78 -68.49 -4.98
N GLY A 293 13.60 -67.68 -3.92
CA GLY A 293 14.29 -66.41 -3.74
C GLY A 293 13.70 -65.24 -4.54
N PHE A 294 12.42 -65.32 -4.94
CA PHE A 294 11.72 -64.26 -5.67
C PHE A 294 10.37 -63.94 -5.03
N ASP A 295 9.83 -62.78 -5.36
CA ASP A 295 8.45 -62.41 -5.01
C ASP A 295 7.76 -61.64 -6.14
N THR A 296 6.46 -61.90 -6.34
CA THR A 296 5.67 -61.24 -7.39
C THR A 296 5.14 -59.86 -6.97
N GLN A 297 5.24 -59.51 -5.70
CA GLN A 297 4.85 -58.21 -5.15
C GLN A 297 6.03 -57.55 -4.41
N SER A 298 7.22 -57.63 -5.00
CA SER A 298 8.47 -57.26 -4.34
C SER A 298 8.58 -55.76 -4.07
N GLY A 299 9.09 -55.37 -2.90
CA GLY A 299 9.47 -53.98 -2.62
C GLY A 299 10.86 -53.57 -3.11
N GLN A 300 11.72 -54.52 -3.50
CA GLN A 300 13.09 -54.24 -3.99
C GLN A 300 13.18 -53.24 -5.15
N PRO A 301 12.26 -53.22 -6.13
CA PRO A 301 12.27 -52.24 -7.21
C PRO A 301 12.25 -50.79 -6.72
N VAL A 302 11.60 -50.52 -5.57
CA VAL A 302 11.46 -49.17 -5.00
C VAL A 302 12.80 -48.58 -4.55
N ARG A 303 13.84 -49.41 -4.37
CA ARG A 303 15.22 -48.98 -4.06
C ARG A 303 15.79 -47.99 -5.08
N ILE A 304 15.24 -47.94 -6.30
CA ILE A 304 15.63 -46.95 -7.31
C ILE A 304 15.47 -45.50 -6.83
N LEU A 305 14.52 -45.25 -5.91
CA LEU A 305 14.25 -43.93 -5.34
C LEU A 305 15.27 -43.53 -4.26
N THR A 306 16.02 -44.48 -3.66
CA THR A 306 16.94 -44.19 -2.55
C THR A 306 18.00 -43.15 -2.92
N SER A 307 18.49 -43.18 -4.16
CA SER A 307 19.47 -42.18 -4.62
C SER A 307 18.91 -40.76 -4.67
N LEU A 308 17.64 -40.62 -5.06
CA LEU A 308 16.94 -39.35 -5.11
C LEU A 308 16.62 -38.84 -3.69
N PHE A 309 16.18 -39.74 -2.81
CA PHE A 309 15.95 -39.43 -1.41
C PHE A 309 17.22 -38.94 -0.72
N GLN A 310 18.36 -39.59 -0.99
CA GLN A 310 19.66 -39.18 -0.46
C GLN A 310 20.10 -37.82 -1.00
N GLN A 311 19.85 -37.55 -2.28
CA GLN A 311 20.24 -36.30 -2.92
C GLN A 311 19.61 -35.08 -2.25
N TYR A 312 18.35 -35.19 -1.81
CA TYR A 312 17.58 -34.09 -1.24
C TYR A 312 17.33 -34.20 0.27
N GLY A 313 18.04 -35.11 0.95
CA GLY A 313 18.01 -35.20 2.41
C GLY A 313 16.68 -35.66 3.02
N VAL A 314 16.02 -36.67 2.44
CA VAL A 314 14.89 -37.35 3.11
C VAL A 314 15.37 -37.99 4.40
N ASP A 315 14.67 -37.74 5.50
CA ASP A 315 15.07 -38.23 6.82
C ASP A 315 14.56 -39.65 7.11
N ALA A 316 13.28 -39.89 6.84
CA ALA A 316 12.67 -41.19 7.06
C ALA A 316 11.59 -41.54 6.03
N VAL A 317 11.45 -42.84 5.81
CA VAL A 317 10.52 -43.46 4.88
C VAL A 317 9.67 -44.49 5.62
N PHE A 318 8.35 -44.40 5.46
CA PHE A 318 7.38 -45.30 6.07
C PHE A 318 6.72 -46.16 5.00
N SER A 319 6.78 -47.48 5.20
CA SER A 319 6.19 -48.49 4.32
C SER A 319 5.49 -49.59 5.09
N GLY A 320 4.77 -50.46 4.40
CA GLY A 320 4.09 -51.62 4.99
C GLY A 320 4.40 -52.88 4.19
N HIS A 321 3.35 -53.65 3.87
CA HIS A 321 3.31 -54.80 2.97
C HIS A 321 3.83 -56.11 3.55
N ASP A 322 4.90 -56.06 4.35
CA ASP A 322 5.51 -57.27 4.90
C ASP A 322 4.88 -57.76 6.23
N GLU A 323 3.86 -57.04 6.70
CA GLU A 323 3.08 -57.34 7.92
C GLU A 323 3.95 -57.49 9.18
N GLN A 324 4.96 -56.62 9.34
CA GLN A 324 5.91 -56.66 10.45
C GLN A 324 6.41 -55.26 10.82
N TYR A 325 6.98 -55.14 12.02
CA TYR A 325 7.78 -53.96 12.37
C TYR A 325 9.26 -54.24 12.15
N GLN A 326 9.85 -53.51 11.21
CA GLN A 326 11.27 -53.58 10.86
C GLN A 326 11.82 -52.17 10.62
N HIS A 327 13.08 -51.95 10.99
CA HIS A 327 13.79 -50.70 10.74
C HIS A 327 15.14 -51.00 10.08
N SER A 328 15.47 -50.22 9.06
CA SER A 328 16.71 -50.27 8.29
C SER A 328 17.29 -48.88 8.08
N ILE A 329 18.62 -48.76 7.98
CA ILE A 329 19.28 -47.48 7.71
C ILE A 329 20.12 -47.58 6.45
N VAL A 330 19.82 -46.75 5.44
CA VAL A 330 20.54 -46.71 4.16
C VAL A 330 20.96 -45.29 3.85
N SER A 331 22.26 -45.05 3.69
CA SER A 331 22.82 -43.72 3.42
C SER A 331 22.41 -42.63 4.44
N GLY A 332 22.14 -43.02 5.70
CA GLY A 332 21.66 -42.11 6.75
C GLY A 332 20.14 -41.91 6.78
N ILE A 333 19.39 -42.47 5.85
CA ILE A 333 17.93 -42.43 5.78
C ILE A 333 17.36 -43.61 6.53
N HIS A 334 16.34 -43.36 7.35
CA HIS A 334 15.63 -44.39 8.11
C HIS A 334 14.47 -44.97 7.28
N PHE A 335 14.44 -46.28 7.07
CA PHE A 335 13.37 -46.99 6.38
C PHE A 335 12.64 -47.89 7.38
N PHE A 336 11.36 -47.62 7.60
CA PHE A 336 10.50 -48.38 8.50
C PHE A 336 9.47 -49.17 7.72
N ASP A 337 9.37 -50.45 8.06
CA ASP A 337 8.17 -51.25 7.85
C ASP A 337 7.27 -51.07 9.07
N VAL A 338 6.08 -50.53 8.83
CA VAL A 338 5.05 -50.24 9.82
C VAL A 338 3.77 -51.01 9.52
N GLY A 339 3.87 -52.14 8.82
CA GLY A 339 2.75 -53.03 8.49
C GLY A 339 2.23 -53.82 9.67
N ILE A 340 1.90 -53.14 10.76
CA ILE A 340 1.40 -53.73 12.01
C ILE A 340 0.08 -53.09 12.42
N GLY A 341 -0.63 -52.47 11.48
CA GLY A 341 -1.83 -51.69 11.75
C GLY A 341 -2.98 -52.52 12.29
N GLY A 342 -3.24 -53.67 11.65
CA GLY A 342 -4.38 -54.50 12.02
C GLY A 342 -4.32 -55.93 11.51
N ASP A 343 -3.72 -56.19 10.35
CA ASP A 343 -3.58 -57.54 9.82
C ASP A 343 -2.18 -58.13 10.02
N GLY A 344 -2.09 -59.44 9.80
CA GLY A 344 -0.84 -60.14 9.86
C GLY A 344 -0.21 -60.12 11.23
N LEU A 345 1.06 -60.54 11.28
CA LEU A 345 2.09 -60.38 12.33
C LEU A 345 3.23 -61.34 11.94
N ARG A 346 3.71 -61.20 10.69
CA ARG A 346 4.57 -62.19 10.03
C ARG A 346 5.96 -62.24 10.66
N GLY A 347 6.66 -63.32 10.41
CA GLY A 347 8.08 -63.47 10.72
C GLY A 347 8.96 -63.24 9.51
N PRO A 348 10.28 -63.13 9.70
CA PRO A 348 11.25 -63.07 8.62
C PRO A 348 11.11 -64.26 7.67
N SER A 349 11.17 -64.01 6.36
CA SER A 349 11.25 -65.06 5.35
C SER A 349 12.68 -65.36 4.92
N SER A 350 13.60 -64.40 5.07
CA SER A 350 15.04 -64.58 4.83
C SER A 350 15.87 -64.23 6.07
N GLY A 351 17.16 -64.54 6.04
CA GLY A 351 18.09 -64.15 7.11
C GLY A 351 18.12 -65.14 8.28
N THR A 352 18.59 -64.66 9.44
CA THR A 352 19.02 -65.49 10.58
C THR A 352 17.94 -66.44 11.11
N ASP A 353 16.68 -66.01 11.07
CA ASP A 353 15.51 -66.79 11.49
C ASP A 353 14.46 -66.87 10.36
N GLY A 354 14.92 -66.75 9.12
CA GLY A 354 14.06 -66.73 7.95
C GLY A 354 13.43 -68.09 7.67
N SER A 355 12.13 -68.11 7.41
CA SER A 355 11.36 -69.34 7.13
C SER A 355 11.84 -70.14 5.90
N THR A 356 12.53 -69.50 4.94
CA THR A 356 13.02 -70.14 3.71
C THR A 356 14.43 -70.75 3.83
N GLY A 357 15.18 -70.38 4.88
CA GLY A 357 16.60 -70.72 4.99
C GLY A 357 17.53 -70.01 4.00
N LEU A 358 17.03 -69.01 3.25
CA LEU A 358 17.82 -68.20 2.34
C LEU A 358 18.57 -67.07 3.07
N ALA A 359 19.66 -66.60 2.47
CA ALA A 359 20.43 -65.47 3.00
C ALA A 359 19.57 -64.19 3.08
N SER A 360 19.88 -63.31 4.04
CA SER A 360 19.14 -62.06 4.23
C SER A 360 19.08 -61.23 2.95
N THR A 361 17.86 -60.80 2.61
CA THR A 361 17.55 -59.86 1.51
C THR A 361 17.79 -58.39 1.87
N ASN A 362 18.06 -58.12 3.15
CA ASN A 362 18.27 -56.79 3.68
C ASN A 362 19.54 -56.74 4.57
N PRO A 363 20.67 -56.26 4.02
CA PRO A 363 21.89 -56.07 4.78
C PRO A 363 21.89 -54.80 5.67
N TYR A 364 20.85 -53.96 5.58
CA TYR A 364 20.75 -52.66 6.26
C TYR A 364 19.85 -52.67 7.49
N GLN A 365 19.30 -53.85 7.83
CA GLN A 365 18.45 -54.04 9.01
C GLN A 365 19.18 -53.62 10.29
N VAL A 366 18.51 -52.84 11.13
CA VAL A 366 18.97 -52.46 12.46
C VAL A 366 18.07 -52.98 13.58
N PHE A 367 16.77 -53.19 13.30
CA PHE A 367 15.82 -53.75 14.25
C PHE A 367 14.70 -54.53 13.56
N THR A 368 14.21 -55.58 14.20
CA THR A 368 12.96 -56.28 13.88
C THR A 368 12.25 -56.66 15.17
N ALA A 369 10.95 -56.37 15.30
CA ALA A 369 10.21 -56.77 16.50
C ALA A 369 10.28 -58.28 16.77
N HIS A 370 10.34 -59.09 15.70
CA HIS A 370 10.44 -60.54 15.79
C HIS A 370 11.69 -61.00 16.55
N LEU A 371 12.87 -60.45 16.27
CA LEU A 371 14.12 -60.91 16.90
C LEU A 371 14.52 -60.09 18.12
N ASP A 372 14.27 -58.78 18.07
CA ASP A 372 14.88 -57.82 18.99
C ASP A 372 13.94 -57.45 20.16
N ALA A 373 12.68 -57.89 20.12
CA ALA A 373 11.74 -57.82 21.25
C ALA A 373 11.33 -59.22 21.73
N PRO A 374 12.22 -59.98 22.40
CA PRO A 374 11.93 -61.37 22.77
C PRO A 374 10.77 -61.47 23.77
N GLU A 375 9.87 -62.41 23.51
CA GLU A 375 8.73 -62.70 24.38
C GLU A 375 9.16 -63.32 25.72
N VAL A 376 8.56 -62.86 26.81
CA VAL A 376 8.73 -63.40 28.16
C VAL A 376 7.40 -63.94 28.66
N TRP A 377 7.35 -65.23 28.95
CA TRP A 377 6.13 -65.93 29.38
C TRP A 377 6.23 -66.44 30.81
N SER A 378 5.12 -66.35 31.55
CA SER A 378 4.91 -67.00 32.85
C SER A 378 3.71 -67.94 32.74
N GLY A 379 3.97 -69.21 32.41
CA GLY A 379 2.90 -70.15 32.06
C GLY A 379 2.19 -69.72 30.78
N ALA A 380 0.87 -69.49 30.84
CA ALA A 380 0.06 -69.02 29.71
C ALA A 380 0.01 -67.49 29.58
N GLN A 381 0.63 -66.75 30.50
CA GLN A 381 0.61 -65.30 30.52
C GLN A 381 1.82 -64.72 29.79
N LEU A 382 1.59 -63.86 28.80
CA LEU A 382 2.62 -63.01 28.22
C LEU A 382 2.91 -61.85 29.19
N VAL A 383 4.16 -61.71 29.60
CA VAL A 383 4.59 -60.69 30.58
C VAL A 383 5.21 -59.49 29.87
N SER A 384 6.06 -59.72 28.87
CA SER A 384 6.71 -58.65 28.09
C SER A 384 7.24 -59.15 26.74
N GLY A 385 7.59 -58.20 25.87
CA GLY A 385 8.13 -58.48 24.53
C GLY A 385 7.11 -59.12 23.59
N GLY A 386 7.58 -59.47 22.40
CA GLY A 386 6.78 -59.98 21.29
C GLY A 386 6.51 -58.92 20.22
N LYS A 387 6.13 -59.39 19.04
CA LYS A 387 5.57 -58.58 17.95
C LYS A 387 4.06 -58.44 18.12
N HIS A 388 3.56 -57.23 17.96
CA HIS A 388 2.18 -56.83 18.29
C HIS A 388 1.67 -55.78 17.31
N TYR A 389 0.33 -55.67 17.19
CA TYR A 389 -0.32 -54.59 16.46
C TYR A 389 0.05 -53.22 17.07
N GLY A 390 0.26 -52.23 16.21
CA GLY A 390 0.83 -50.95 16.60
C GLY A 390 0.96 -49.95 15.45
N HIS A 391 1.81 -48.95 15.66
CA HIS A 391 2.06 -47.86 14.73
C HIS A 391 3.39 -47.17 15.07
N MET A 392 3.93 -46.42 14.13
CA MET A 392 4.98 -45.44 14.39
C MET A 392 4.35 -44.16 14.94
N GLU A 393 4.81 -43.67 16.08
CA GLU A 393 4.54 -42.31 16.57
C GLU A 393 5.72 -41.41 16.21
N VAL A 394 5.43 -40.25 15.60
CA VAL A 394 6.45 -39.25 15.26
C VAL A 394 6.10 -37.92 15.91
N ASP A 395 7.01 -37.44 16.76
CA ASP A 395 6.91 -36.18 17.48
C ASP A 395 7.98 -35.20 16.99
N VAL A 396 7.57 -34.13 16.31
CA VAL A 396 8.45 -33.06 15.82
C VAL A 396 8.30 -31.82 16.70
N PHE A 397 9.38 -31.40 17.34
CA PHE A 397 9.37 -30.33 18.35
C PHE A 397 10.71 -29.60 18.43
N ILE A 398 10.73 -28.44 19.08
CA ILE A 398 11.95 -27.70 19.39
C ILE A 398 12.40 -28.09 20.80
N ASP A 399 13.66 -28.51 20.94
CA ASP A 399 14.24 -28.88 22.23
C ASP A 399 14.62 -27.65 23.09
N THR A 400 15.15 -27.90 24.29
CA THR A 400 15.54 -26.84 25.22
C THR A 400 16.73 -26.02 24.76
N ASP A 401 17.52 -26.55 23.82
CA ASP A 401 18.68 -25.88 23.24
C ASP A 401 18.30 -25.11 21.96
N GLY A 402 17.01 -25.13 21.57
CA GLY A 402 16.49 -24.39 20.41
C GLY A 402 16.61 -25.15 19.09
N PHE A 403 16.92 -26.44 19.08
CA PHE A 403 17.01 -27.24 17.85
C PHE A 403 15.72 -27.98 17.56
N TRP A 404 15.35 -28.07 16.28
CA TRP A 404 14.31 -28.99 15.85
C TRP A 404 14.75 -30.44 16.06
N LYS A 405 13.84 -31.26 16.60
CA LYS A 405 13.99 -32.71 16.78
C LYS A 405 12.78 -33.42 16.22
N ALA A 406 12.99 -34.61 15.66
CA ALA A 406 11.91 -35.56 15.39
C ALA A 406 12.20 -36.85 16.17
N SER A 407 11.31 -37.21 17.10
CA SER A 407 11.35 -38.48 17.83
C SER A 407 10.44 -39.48 17.14
N LEU A 408 10.99 -40.60 16.70
CA LEU A 408 10.28 -41.68 16.02
C LEU A 408 10.27 -42.89 16.95
N GLU A 409 9.08 -43.31 17.37
CA GLU A 409 8.85 -44.36 18.34
C GLU A 409 7.79 -45.35 17.84
N ALA A 410 8.17 -46.60 17.61
CA ALA A 410 7.20 -47.64 17.29
C ALA A 410 6.45 -48.11 18.54
N ALA A 411 5.21 -47.65 18.67
CA ALA A 411 4.30 -48.00 19.73
C ALA A 411 3.45 -49.21 19.35
N TYR A 412 3.03 -49.99 20.35
CA TYR A 412 2.20 -51.16 20.15
C TYR A 412 1.23 -51.39 21.30
N SER A 413 0.11 -52.05 20.97
CA SER A 413 -0.94 -52.43 21.90
C SER A 413 -0.58 -53.75 22.59
N PHE A 414 0.00 -53.67 23.78
CA PHE A 414 0.38 -54.86 24.54
C PHE A 414 -0.83 -55.45 25.28
N PRO A 415 -1.17 -56.73 25.05
CA PRO A 415 -2.30 -57.39 25.71
C PRO A 415 -1.95 -57.76 27.16
N LEU A 416 -2.64 -57.18 28.13
CA LEU A 416 -2.50 -57.55 29.55
C LEU A 416 -3.28 -58.84 29.82
N MET A 417 -2.57 -59.92 30.14
CA MET A 417 -3.17 -61.24 30.34
C MET A 417 -3.26 -61.63 31.81
N ASP A 418 -4.29 -62.40 32.19
CA ASP A 418 -4.34 -63.10 33.47
C ASP A 418 -3.43 -64.35 33.47
N SER A 419 -3.30 -65.05 34.60
CA SER A 419 -2.50 -66.27 34.70
C SER A 419 -3.01 -67.44 33.86
N SER A 420 -4.25 -67.37 33.37
CA SER A 420 -4.86 -68.37 32.49
C SER A 420 -4.64 -68.05 31.01
N GLY A 421 -4.06 -66.88 30.71
CA GLY A 421 -3.79 -66.41 29.36
C GLY A 421 -4.98 -65.69 28.70
N ASN A 422 -5.97 -65.25 29.46
CA ASN A 422 -7.05 -64.42 28.92
C ASN A 422 -6.63 -62.95 28.91
N VAL A 423 -6.93 -62.22 27.84
CA VAL A 423 -6.73 -60.77 27.77
C VAL A 423 -7.73 -60.08 28.70
N THR A 424 -7.22 -59.21 29.57
CA THR A 424 -7.98 -58.48 30.62
C THR A 424 -7.89 -56.97 30.47
N GLY A 425 -6.99 -56.48 29.61
CA GLY A 425 -6.80 -55.07 29.31
C GLY A 425 -5.67 -54.86 28.32
N TRP A 426 -5.30 -53.60 28.10
CA TRP A 426 -4.31 -53.19 27.11
C TRP A 426 -3.39 -52.12 27.69
N GLU A 427 -2.14 -52.12 27.25
CA GLU A 427 -1.13 -51.14 27.63
C GLU A 427 -0.37 -50.66 26.38
N ARG A 428 -0.27 -49.34 26.18
CA ARG A 428 0.65 -48.78 25.19
C ARG A 428 2.09 -49.05 25.64
N ARG A 429 2.86 -49.73 24.80
CA ARG A 429 4.32 -49.90 24.98
C ARG A 429 5.05 -49.43 23.73
N VAL A 430 6.36 -49.25 23.84
CA VAL A 430 7.23 -48.81 22.74
C VAL A 430 8.39 -49.79 22.63
N TYR A 431 8.78 -50.14 21.40
CA TYR A 431 10.00 -50.93 21.18
C TYR A 431 11.25 -50.13 21.55
N SER A 432 12.38 -50.80 21.79
CA SER A 432 13.64 -50.12 22.13
C SER A 432 14.29 -49.36 20.96
N ASP A 433 13.72 -49.48 19.76
CA ASP A 433 14.19 -48.87 18.52
C ASP A 433 13.72 -47.41 18.35
N ALA A 434 13.87 -46.61 19.40
CA ALA A 434 13.54 -45.19 19.35
C ALA A 434 14.65 -44.42 18.60
N VAL A 435 14.25 -43.57 17.65
CA VAL A 435 15.16 -42.73 16.87
C VAL A 435 14.89 -41.26 17.17
N THR A 436 15.94 -40.47 17.32
CA THR A 436 15.83 -39.01 17.38
C THR A 436 16.65 -38.39 16.27
N LEU A 437 15.98 -37.73 15.34
CA LEU A 437 16.59 -36.92 14.29
C LEU A 437 16.82 -35.50 14.81
N VAL A 438 17.84 -34.84 14.29
CA VAL A 438 18.21 -33.47 14.67
C VAL A 438 18.21 -32.59 13.43
N GLY A 439 17.31 -31.62 13.41
CA GLY A 439 17.22 -30.58 12.38
C GLY A 439 18.15 -29.41 12.67
N VAL A 440 17.85 -28.26 12.07
CA VAL A 440 18.61 -27.03 12.32
C VAL A 440 18.15 -26.30 13.58
N GLU A 441 18.90 -25.29 14.00
CA GLU A 441 18.48 -24.36 15.03
C GLU A 441 17.20 -23.64 14.59
N ALA A 442 16.20 -23.57 15.46
CA ALA A 442 14.94 -22.89 15.18
C ALA A 442 15.17 -21.38 15.06
N ASN A 443 14.40 -20.75 14.17
CA ASN A 443 14.40 -19.30 14.06
C ASN A 443 13.99 -18.65 15.41
N VAL A 444 14.48 -17.47 15.73
CA VAL A 444 14.04 -16.70 16.90
C VAL A 444 13.53 -15.36 16.40
N ALA A 445 12.25 -15.08 16.67
CA ALA A 445 11.64 -13.84 16.20
C ALA A 445 12.46 -12.61 16.63
N PRO A 446 12.63 -11.61 15.75
CA PRO A 446 13.37 -10.41 16.08
C PRO A 446 12.63 -9.65 17.19
N VAL A 447 13.38 -8.93 18.00
CA VAL A 447 12.86 -8.03 19.03
C VAL A 447 12.87 -6.61 18.47
N LEU A 448 11.69 -6.01 18.39
CA LEU A 448 11.48 -4.61 18.02
C LEU A 448 11.29 -3.76 19.29
N ASP A 449 12.07 -2.70 19.41
CA ASP A 449 11.86 -1.63 20.39
C ASP A 449 10.62 -0.82 20.00
N ALA A 450 9.56 -0.94 20.80
CA ALA A 450 8.28 -0.29 20.52
C ALA A 450 8.27 1.21 20.85
N ASP A 451 9.32 1.74 21.48
CA ASP A 451 9.42 3.16 21.84
C ASP A 451 10.20 4.00 20.82
N GLY A 452 10.72 3.39 19.74
CA GLY A 452 11.56 4.06 18.75
C GLY A 452 10.83 5.12 17.91
N SER A 453 9.64 4.80 17.40
CA SER A 453 8.73 5.63 16.60
C SER A 453 9.44 6.59 15.62
N PRO A 454 10.18 6.08 14.62
CA PRO A 454 11.07 6.88 13.79
C PRO A 454 10.31 7.90 12.93
N THR A 455 10.83 9.14 12.86
CA THR A 455 10.30 10.20 11.98
C THR A 455 11.13 10.29 10.70
N LEU A 456 10.47 10.16 9.55
CA LEU A 456 11.03 10.36 8.21
C LEU A 456 11.21 11.84 7.90
N ASP A 457 12.08 12.14 6.94
CA ASP A 457 12.34 13.53 6.55
C ASP A 457 11.09 14.15 5.93
N SER A 458 10.71 15.34 6.38
CA SER A 458 9.51 16.03 5.90
C SER A 458 9.60 16.35 4.41
N ILE A 459 8.48 16.26 3.71
CA ILE A 459 8.37 16.60 2.29
C ILE A 459 7.45 17.80 2.07
N LEU A 460 7.70 18.56 1.01
CA LEU A 460 6.80 19.64 0.61
C LEU A 460 5.51 19.05 0.01
N GLY A 461 4.36 19.69 0.25
CA GLY A 461 3.05 19.28 -0.28
C GLY A 461 2.95 19.24 -1.81
N ASN A 462 3.93 19.80 -2.51
CA ASN A 462 4.03 19.84 -3.97
C ASN A 462 5.25 19.09 -4.51
N VAL A 463 5.95 18.31 -3.69
CA VAL A 463 7.20 17.66 -4.11
C VAL A 463 6.97 16.84 -5.38
N ALA A 464 7.73 17.13 -6.44
CA ALA A 464 7.67 16.32 -7.65
C ALA A 464 8.22 14.93 -7.33
N ASN A 465 7.62 13.86 -7.89
CA ASN A 465 8.06 12.49 -7.63
C ASN A 465 9.56 12.26 -7.91
N ALA A 466 10.12 12.95 -8.91
CA ALA A 466 11.56 12.88 -9.23
C ALA A 466 12.46 13.46 -8.12
N ASN A 467 11.91 14.33 -7.25
CA ASN A 467 12.59 14.94 -6.11
C ASN A 467 12.16 14.31 -4.78
N ASN A 468 11.39 13.21 -4.81
CA ASN A 468 10.99 12.43 -3.63
C ASN A 468 11.68 11.06 -3.67
N PRO A 469 12.95 10.96 -3.22
CA PRO A 469 13.72 9.73 -3.29
C PRO A 469 13.31 8.69 -2.24
N GLY A 470 12.39 9.03 -1.33
CA GLY A 470 12.04 8.20 -0.17
C GLY A 470 13.19 8.02 0.83
N THR A 471 12.91 7.27 1.89
CA THR A 471 13.86 6.93 2.95
C THR A 471 14.25 5.46 2.82
N LEU A 472 15.53 5.12 2.98
CA LEU A 472 15.98 3.71 3.02
C LEU A 472 15.41 3.02 4.26
N ILE A 473 15.05 1.74 4.16
CA ILE A 473 14.57 0.99 5.32
C ILE A 473 15.65 0.90 6.41
N SER A 474 16.91 0.74 6.01
CA SER A 474 18.06 0.79 6.93
C SER A 474 18.17 2.12 7.67
N ASP A 475 17.85 3.26 7.02
CA ASP A 475 17.81 4.56 7.68
C ASP A 475 16.61 4.68 8.62
N ILE A 476 15.45 4.06 8.31
CA ILE A 476 14.28 4.05 9.20
C ILE A 476 14.62 3.32 10.50
N ILE A 477 15.21 2.12 10.39
CA ILE A 477 15.66 1.30 11.51
C ILE A 477 16.70 2.07 12.34
N ALA A 478 17.72 2.65 11.70
CA ALA A 478 18.74 3.44 12.40
C ALA A 478 18.19 4.65 13.18
N ARG A 479 17.03 5.19 12.82
CA ARG A 479 16.37 6.31 13.53
C ARG A 479 15.66 5.88 14.82
N MET A 480 15.49 4.58 15.07
CA MET A 480 14.78 4.06 16.25
C MET A 480 15.59 4.13 17.54
N GLY A 481 16.93 4.23 17.47
CA GLY A 481 17.77 4.30 18.67
C GLY A 481 19.24 3.90 18.41
N PRO A 482 20.08 3.85 19.45
CA PRO A 482 21.51 3.53 19.34
C PRO A 482 21.78 2.16 18.71
N ASP A 483 20.89 1.20 18.94
CA ASP A 483 20.98 -0.18 18.42
C ASP A 483 20.11 -0.38 17.17
N GLY A 484 19.55 0.69 16.59
CA GLY A 484 18.62 0.60 15.46
C GLY A 484 17.24 0.05 15.81
N GLY A 485 16.94 -0.17 17.09
CA GLY A 485 15.61 -0.59 17.57
C GLY A 485 15.18 -2.00 17.14
N ILE A 486 16.04 -2.78 16.46
CA ILE A 486 15.80 -4.18 16.12
C ILE A 486 17.01 -5.00 16.54
N THR A 487 16.77 -6.06 17.32
CA THR A 487 17.78 -7.05 17.72
C THR A 487 17.25 -8.45 17.46
N ASP A 488 18.12 -9.43 17.30
CA ASP A 488 17.72 -10.80 16.99
C ASP A 488 18.77 -11.78 17.53
N ALA A 489 18.30 -12.91 18.03
CA ALA A 489 19.12 -13.91 18.70
C ALA A 489 19.75 -14.91 17.72
N ASN A 490 19.29 -14.97 16.46
CA ASN A 490 19.88 -15.82 15.43
C ASN A 490 21.30 -15.35 15.07
N THR A 491 22.13 -16.27 14.59
CA THR A 491 23.48 -15.92 14.13
C THR A 491 23.43 -15.20 12.77
N ASN A 492 23.98 -13.98 12.70
CA ASN A 492 23.99 -13.12 11.50
C ASN A 492 22.60 -12.80 10.91
N PRO A 493 21.69 -12.22 11.70
CA PRO A 493 20.33 -11.94 11.26
C PRO A 493 20.32 -10.86 10.17
N SER A 494 19.44 -11.03 9.18
CA SER A 494 19.17 -10.00 8.17
C SER A 494 17.91 -9.25 8.56
N PHE A 495 17.97 -7.93 8.64
CA PHE A 495 16.83 -7.16 9.15
C PHE A 495 15.96 -6.58 8.04
N GLY A 496 14.70 -6.30 8.37
CA GLY A 496 13.74 -5.59 7.55
C GLY A 496 12.53 -5.18 8.38
N ILE A 497 11.52 -4.65 7.71
CA ILE A 497 10.23 -4.32 8.32
C ILE A 497 9.09 -4.93 7.50
N ALA A 498 8.03 -5.33 8.19
CA ALA A 498 6.77 -5.73 7.57
C ALA A 498 5.68 -4.71 7.89
N ILE A 499 5.27 -3.94 6.87
CA ILE A 499 4.25 -2.89 7.02
C ILE A 499 2.86 -3.53 7.04
N ASN A 500 2.19 -3.49 8.19
CA ASN A 500 0.86 -4.10 8.41
C ASN A 500 -0.26 -3.07 8.64
N GLY A 501 0.05 -1.77 8.57
CA GLY A 501 -0.94 -0.70 8.63
C GLY A 501 -0.42 0.60 8.01
N ALA A 502 -1.32 1.45 7.50
CA ALA A 502 -0.98 2.77 6.97
C ALA A 502 -2.12 3.78 7.21
N THR A 503 -1.78 5.05 7.44
CA THR A 503 -2.74 6.15 7.60
C THR A 503 -2.69 7.12 6.42
N ASN A 504 -3.73 7.96 6.30
CA ASN A 504 -3.85 8.99 5.25
C ASN A 504 -3.79 8.48 3.81
N THR A 505 -4.21 7.23 3.58
CA THR A 505 -4.31 6.60 2.24
C THR A 505 -5.37 7.23 1.33
N ALA A 506 -6.30 8.04 1.87
CA ALA A 506 -7.20 8.87 1.07
C ALA A 506 -6.55 10.21 0.63
N ASN A 507 -5.48 10.62 1.30
CA ASN A 507 -4.81 11.90 1.11
C ASN A 507 -3.41 11.75 0.47
N GLY A 508 -3.06 10.55 0.02
CA GLY A 508 -1.83 10.25 -0.71
C GLY A 508 -1.58 8.75 -0.78
N THR A 509 -0.51 8.36 -1.45
CA THR A 509 -0.15 6.97 -1.71
C THR A 509 1.20 6.64 -1.11
N TRP A 510 1.26 5.59 -0.29
CA TRP A 510 2.52 5.01 0.16
C TRP A 510 3.10 4.11 -0.94
N GLN A 511 4.37 4.31 -1.25
CA GLN A 511 5.09 3.57 -2.29
C GLN A 511 6.41 3.04 -1.75
N TYR A 512 6.85 1.92 -2.30
CA TYR A 512 8.14 1.33 -2.03
C TYR A 512 8.92 1.11 -3.34
N SER A 513 10.23 0.94 -3.19
CA SER A 513 11.16 0.56 -4.26
C SER A 513 12.13 -0.46 -3.71
N THR A 514 12.52 -1.44 -4.53
CA THR A 514 13.56 -2.44 -4.21
C THR A 514 14.80 -2.28 -5.10
N ASP A 515 14.86 -1.20 -5.91
CA ASP A 515 15.89 -0.96 -6.93
C ASP A 515 16.54 0.43 -6.82
N GLY A 516 16.64 0.92 -5.58
CA GLY A 516 17.31 2.18 -5.27
C GLY A 516 16.50 3.43 -5.63
N GLY A 517 15.19 3.28 -5.85
CA GLY A 517 14.29 4.37 -6.21
C GLY A 517 14.15 4.61 -7.73
N THR A 518 14.59 3.65 -8.56
CA THR A 518 14.46 3.72 -10.02
C THR A 518 13.01 3.44 -10.43
N ASN A 519 12.41 2.39 -9.87
CA ASN A 519 11.00 2.05 -10.02
C ASN A 519 10.30 2.08 -8.66
N TRP A 520 9.03 2.51 -8.66
CA TRP A 520 8.21 2.63 -7.46
C TRP A 520 6.90 1.90 -7.65
N SER A 521 6.53 1.11 -6.64
CA SER A 521 5.27 0.38 -6.58
C SER A 521 4.47 0.83 -5.36
N ASP A 522 3.15 0.83 -5.45
CA ASP A 522 2.29 1.09 -4.29
C ASP A 522 2.43 -0.05 -3.28
N ILE A 523 2.46 0.26 -1.97
CA ILE A 523 2.53 -0.80 -0.94
C ILE A 523 1.31 -1.73 -0.97
N GLY A 524 0.19 -1.24 -1.52
CA GLY A 524 -1.10 -1.93 -1.60
C GLY A 524 -1.91 -1.82 -0.30
N PRO A 525 -3.09 -2.46 -0.22
CA PRO A 525 -3.75 -2.65 1.07
C PRO A 525 -2.87 -3.50 1.97
N VAL A 526 -2.62 -3.03 3.19
CA VAL A 526 -1.79 -3.73 4.18
C VAL A 526 -2.62 -4.09 5.40
N SER A 527 -2.39 -5.29 5.94
CA SER A 527 -3.04 -5.82 7.15
C SER A 527 -2.13 -6.83 7.84
N ASN A 528 -2.58 -7.42 8.96
CA ASN A 528 -1.86 -8.55 9.56
C ASN A 528 -1.86 -9.80 8.65
N ASP A 529 -2.79 -9.92 7.71
CA ASP A 529 -2.87 -11.06 6.78
C ASP A 529 -2.15 -10.79 5.45
N ALA A 530 -1.70 -9.55 5.24
CA ALA A 530 -1.02 -9.11 4.01
C ALA A 530 -0.10 -7.92 4.29
N ALA A 531 0.93 -8.12 5.11
CA ALA A 531 1.91 -7.10 5.41
C ALA A 531 2.93 -6.98 4.26
N ARG A 532 3.34 -5.76 3.90
CA ARG A 532 4.37 -5.54 2.86
C ARG A 532 5.76 -5.73 3.46
N LEU A 533 6.52 -6.68 2.94
CA LEU A 533 7.87 -7.01 3.41
C LEU A 533 8.91 -6.13 2.73
N LEU A 534 9.73 -5.41 3.50
CA LEU A 534 10.76 -4.50 2.98
C LEU A 534 12.09 -4.74 3.72
N ALA A 535 13.12 -5.14 2.98
CA ALA A 535 14.42 -5.48 3.55
C ALA A 535 15.24 -4.24 3.94
N SER A 536 16.07 -4.36 4.98
CA SER A 536 17.07 -3.36 5.39
C SER A 536 18.35 -3.50 4.55
N ASP A 537 18.22 -3.26 3.24
CA ASP A 537 19.35 -3.31 2.30
C ASP A 537 19.69 -1.91 1.74
N ALA A 538 20.64 -1.85 0.80
CA ALA A 538 21.10 -0.60 0.20
C ALA A 538 20.12 0.02 -0.82
N ASN A 539 19.09 -0.72 -1.24
CA ASN A 539 18.22 -0.37 -2.36
C ASN A 539 16.76 -0.14 -1.95
N THR A 540 16.34 -0.69 -0.83
CA THR A 540 14.94 -0.72 -0.45
C THR A 540 14.51 0.56 0.23
N ARG A 541 13.51 1.22 -0.34
CA ARG A 541 13.08 2.57 0.06
C ARG A 541 11.58 2.64 0.23
N LEU A 542 11.13 3.49 1.15
CA LEU A 542 9.73 3.83 1.40
C LEU A 542 9.51 5.33 1.18
N ARG A 543 8.40 5.71 0.54
CA ARG A 543 7.98 7.11 0.42
C ARG A 543 6.47 7.28 0.52
N PHE A 544 6.05 8.48 0.90
CA PHE A 544 4.68 8.93 0.77
C PHE A 544 4.58 9.94 -0.39
N VAL A 545 3.59 9.75 -1.27
CA VAL A 545 3.27 10.66 -2.37
C VAL A 545 1.95 11.35 -2.02
N PRO A 546 1.96 12.60 -1.54
CA PRO A 546 0.75 13.26 -1.08
C PRO A 546 -0.17 13.62 -2.26
N ASN A 547 -1.49 13.54 -2.02
CA ASN A 547 -2.47 14.12 -2.92
C ASN A 547 -2.34 15.65 -2.89
N ALA A 548 -2.73 16.24 -4.02
CA ALA A 548 -2.83 17.67 -4.21
C ALA A 548 -3.54 18.37 -3.03
N GLY A 549 -2.81 19.22 -2.28
CA GLY A 549 -3.33 20.04 -1.18
C GLY A 549 -3.27 19.41 0.21
N PHE A 550 -2.76 18.18 0.36
CA PHE A 550 -2.59 17.57 1.67
C PHE A 550 -1.40 18.18 2.43
N LEU A 551 -1.66 18.64 3.66
CA LEU A 551 -0.66 19.02 4.65
C LEU A 551 -0.98 18.28 5.95
N GLY A 552 0.02 17.68 6.58
CA GLY A 552 -0.18 16.90 7.80
C GLY A 552 0.74 15.69 7.90
N GLU A 553 0.46 14.86 8.90
CA GLU A 553 1.24 13.66 9.20
C GLU A 553 0.65 12.44 8.50
N ALA A 554 1.48 11.60 7.87
CA ALA A 554 1.11 10.26 7.43
C ALA A 554 1.98 9.23 8.17
N LYS A 555 1.45 8.03 8.46
CA LYS A 555 2.15 6.98 9.19
C LYS A 555 2.04 5.63 8.49
N VAL A 556 3.03 4.78 8.71
CA VAL A 556 2.93 3.33 8.55
C VAL A 556 3.14 2.65 9.90
N ALA A 557 2.39 1.58 10.16
CA ALA A 557 2.64 0.66 11.26
C ALA A 557 3.43 -0.53 10.73
N PHE A 558 4.42 -0.99 11.48
CA PHE A 558 5.27 -2.10 11.07
C PHE A 558 5.70 -2.98 12.25
N VAL A 559 6.08 -4.21 11.94
CA VAL A 559 6.82 -5.12 12.83
C VAL A 559 8.22 -5.35 12.24
N ALA A 560 9.20 -5.75 13.06
CA ALA A 560 10.49 -6.18 12.54
C ALA A 560 10.35 -7.51 11.80
N TRP A 561 11.22 -7.71 10.82
CA TRP A 561 11.28 -8.89 9.97
C TRP A 561 12.74 -9.38 9.86
N ASP A 562 13.00 -10.65 10.14
CA ASP A 562 14.34 -11.26 10.14
C ASP A 562 14.73 -11.93 8.80
N GLN A 563 13.82 -11.87 7.81
CA GLN A 563 14.00 -12.43 6.47
C GLN A 563 14.20 -13.94 6.41
N THR A 564 13.91 -14.69 7.48
CA THR A 564 13.90 -16.16 7.42
C THR A 564 12.79 -16.70 6.54
N GLU A 565 11.65 -16.00 6.47
CA GLU A 565 10.57 -16.29 5.51
C GLU A 565 10.16 -15.05 4.72
N GLY A 566 9.64 -15.28 3.51
CA GLY A 566 9.17 -14.23 2.61
C GLY A 566 10.30 -13.60 1.77
N VAL A 567 9.91 -12.71 0.85
CA VAL A 567 10.84 -12.06 -0.09
C VAL A 567 10.67 -10.55 -0.06
N ASN A 568 11.76 -9.81 -0.27
CA ASN A 568 11.73 -8.35 -0.31
C ASN A 568 10.76 -7.84 -1.40
N GLY A 569 9.86 -6.93 -1.02
CA GLY A 569 8.79 -6.43 -1.88
C GLY A 569 7.59 -7.39 -1.97
N GLY A 570 7.62 -8.57 -1.37
CA GLY A 570 6.49 -9.51 -1.28
C GLY A 570 5.49 -9.15 -0.17
N THR A 571 4.52 -10.03 0.06
CA THR A 571 3.58 -9.94 1.20
C THR A 571 3.80 -11.09 2.17
N GLY A 572 3.65 -10.84 3.48
CA GLY A 572 3.72 -11.86 4.53
C GLY A 572 2.57 -11.74 5.54
N ILE A 573 2.31 -12.83 6.26
CA ILE A 573 1.26 -12.92 7.29
C ILE A 573 1.92 -12.66 8.65
N THR A 574 1.56 -11.57 9.32
CA THR A 574 2.09 -11.15 10.64
C THR A 574 1.14 -11.49 11.79
N LYS A 575 0.17 -12.37 11.56
CA LYS A 575 -0.69 -12.95 12.60
C LYS A 575 0.07 -14.09 13.29
N GLY A 576 -0.04 -14.21 14.62
CA GLY A 576 0.71 -15.24 15.37
C GLY A 576 2.20 -14.95 15.58
N ARG A 577 2.65 -13.72 15.30
CA ARG A 577 4.05 -13.25 15.45
C ARG A 577 4.63 -13.37 16.87
N GLY A 578 5.95 -13.48 16.96
CA GLY A 578 6.73 -13.76 18.18
C GLY A 578 7.24 -15.21 18.25
N GLY A 579 7.97 -15.55 19.31
CA GLY A 579 8.51 -16.90 19.49
C GLY A 579 9.55 -17.23 18.41
N HIS A 580 9.18 -18.14 17.49
CA HIS A 580 10.04 -18.58 16.39
C HIS A 580 9.60 -18.03 15.01
N SER A 581 8.55 -17.21 14.96
CA SER A 581 8.11 -16.60 13.70
C SER A 581 9.15 -15.62 13.12
N THR A 582 9.13 -15.37 11.81
CA THR A 582 9.99 -14.36 11.15
C THR A 582 9.73 -12.90 11.59
N PHE A 583 8.68 -12.65 12.38
CA PHE A 583 8.21 -11.30 12.75
C PHE A 583 8.25 -11.04 14.26
N SER A 584 8.61 -9.82 14.65
CA SER A 584 8.60 -9.42 16.06
C SER A 584 7.21 -9.40 16.68
N LEU A 585 7.10 -9.71 17.97
CA LEU A 585 5.83 -9.61 18.69
C LEU A 585 5.29 -8.17 18.74
N SER A 586 6.18 -7.23 19.08
CA SER A 586 5.92 -5.80 19.14
C SER A 586 5.79 -5.18 17.74
N TYR A 587 5.08 -4.05 17.66
CA TYR A 587 4.96 -3.22 16.46
C TYR A 587 5.27 -1.76 16.82
N ASP A 588 5.62 -0.95 15.82
CA ASP A 588 5.93 0.48 15.96
C ASP A 588 5.44 1.26 14.71
N TYR A 589 5.64 2.58 14.70
CA TYR A 589 5.20 3.48 13.65
C TYR A 589 6.32 4.32 13.06
N ALA A 590 6.38 4.42 11.72
CA ALA A 590 7.18 5.43 11.05
C ALA A 590 6.28 6.57 10.56
N SER A 591 6.60 7.81 10.92
CA SER A 591 5.81 9.00 10.56
C SER A 591 6.52 9.92 9.57
N ILE A 592 5.78 10.56 8.67
CA ILE A 592 6.29 11.59 7.76
C ILE A 592 5.35 12.80 7.79
N PHE A 593 5.94 14.00 7.76
CA PHE A 593 5.19 15.24 7.69
C PHE A 593 5.23 15.84 6.28
N VAL A 594 4.04 16.13 5.76
CA VAL A 594 3.84 16.90 4.53
C VAL A 594 3.62 18.35 4.92
N VAL A 595 4.59 19.20 4.58
CA VAL A 595 4.66 20.60 5.02
C VAL A 595 4.40 21.55 3.84
N ASN A 596 3.99 22.79 4.18
CA ASN A 596 3.67 23.79 3.18
C ASN A 596 4.85 24.12 2.27
N ALA A 597 4.58 24.57 1.04
CA ALA A 597 5.55 25.21 0.17
C ALA A 597 5.21 26.69 -0.02
N ALA A 598 6.17 27.59 0.18
CA ALA A 598 5.94 29.02 0.02
C ALA A 598 5.54 29.41 -1.42
N PRO A 599 4.68 30.44 -1.59
CA PRO A 599 4.30 30.92 -2.92
C PRO A 599 5.50 31.56 -3.64
N VAL A 600 5.47 31.54 -4.95
CA VAL A 600 6.44 32.22 -5.82
C VAL A 600 5.82 33.51 -6.36
N LEU A 601 6.46 34.63 -6.04
CA LEU A 601 6.13 35.95 -6.58
C LEU A 601 7.09 36.28 -7.74
N ASN A 602 6.52 36.56 -8.91
CA ASN A 602 7.25 37.06 -10.07
C ASN A 602 7.41 38.59 -9.98
N ASN A 603 8.66 39.05 -9.86
CA ASN A 603 9.03 40.46 -9.73
C ASN A 603 9.34 41.16 -11.07
N SER A 604 8.93 40.57 -12.20
CA SER A 604 9.08 41.18 -13.53
C SER A 604 7.84 41.99 -13.96
N GLY A 605 6.80 42.04 -13.14
CA GLY A 605 5.54 42.73 -13.41
C GLY A 605 5.59 44.24 -13.09
N ASN A 606 4.46 44.93 -13.30
CA ASN A 606 4.31 46.33 -12.91
C ASN A 606 2.98 46.53 -12.17
N PRO A 607 2.86 46.07 -10.91
CA PRO A 607 1.62 46.22 -10.16
C PRO A 607 1.33 47.70 -9.91
N MET A 608 0.11 48.11 -10.23
CA MET A 608 -0.32 49.49 -10.05
C MET A 608 -1.79 49.56 -9.62
N LEU A 609 -2.10 50.58 -8.84
CA LEU A 609 -3.45 50.96 -8.48
C LEU A 609 -3.98 51.92 -9.53
N ASP A 610 -5.31 52.11 -9.52
CA ASP A 610 -5.94 53.10 -10.38
C ASP A 610 -5.46 54.50 -10.00
N GLN A 611 -5.00 55.25 -11.00
CA GLN A 611 -4.59 56.63 -10.82
C GLN A 611 -5.76 57.47 -10.30
N ILE A 612 -5.45 58.47 -9.47
CA ILE A 612 -6.44 59.38 -8.89
C ILE A 612 -6.11 60.83 -9.24
N THR A 613 -7.15 61.65 -9.29
CA THR A 613 -7.03 63.07 -9.59
C THR A 613 -6.68 63.90 -8.35
N LEU A 614 -6.17 65.11 -8.57
CA LEU A 614 -5.78 66.02 -7.52
C LEU A 614 -6.99 66.35 -6.63
N ASN A 615 -6.76 66.41 -5.31
CA ASN A 615 -7.77 66.77 -4.31
C ASN A 615 -9.02 65.87 -4.30
N VAL A 616 -8.97 64.65 -4.85
CA VAL A 616 -10.10 63.72 -4.77
C VAL A 616 -10.49 63.47 -3.30
N PRO A 617 -11.75 63.70 -2.90
CA PRO A 617 -12.19 63.40 -1.54
C PRO A 617 -12.09 61.90 -1.27
N GLY A 618 -11.69 61.52 -0.06
CA GLY A 618 -11.57 60.10 0.32
C GLY A 618 -12.85 59.29 0.10
N GLY A 619 -14.04 59.88 0.31
CA GLY A 619 -15.33 59.22 0.05
C GLY A 619 -15.59 58.88 -1.43
N SER A 620 -14.92 59.58 -2.35
CA SER A 620 -15.04 59.38 -3.80
C SER A 620 -13.93 58.51 -4.39
N ASN A 621 -12.98 58.04 -3.56
CA ASN A 621 -11.92 57.11 -3.96
C ASN A 621 -12.32 55.66 -3.63
N PRO A 622 -12.74 54.85 -4.62
CA PRO A 622 -13.19 53.47 -4.38
C PRO A 622 -12.02 52.50 -4.07
N GLY A 623 -10.78 52.90 -4.32
CA GLY A 623 -9.61 52.03 -4.25
C GLY A 623 -9.61 50.90 -5.30
N THR A 624 -8.50 50.18 -5.35
CA THR A 624 -8.27 49.08 -6.31
C THR A 624 -8.33 47.74 -5.57
N LEU A 625 -8.97 46.72 -6.17
CA LEU A 625 -9.00 45.36 -5.62
C LEU A 625 -7.60 44.76 -5.58
N VAL A 626 -7.31 43.99 -4.54
CA VAL A 626 -6.04 43.24 -4.45
C VAL A 626 -5.90 42.24 -5.60
N SER A 627 -6.99 41.59 -6.00
CA SER A 627 -7.01 40.70 -7.17
C SER A 627 -6.63 41.42 -8.47
N ASP A 628 -7.06 42.68 -8.64
CA ASP A 628 -6.75 43.48 -9.84
C ASP A 628 -5.28 43.91 -9.85
N ILE A 629 -4.72 44.26 -8.68
CA ILE A 629 -3.29 44.60 -8.54
C ILE A 629 -2.42 43.41 -8.95
N ILE A 630 -2.78 42.21 -8.48
CA ILE A 630 -2.12 40.95 -8.85
C ILE A 630 -2.29 40.68 -10.35
N ALA A 631 -3.51 40.75 -10.89
CA ALA A 631 -3.78 40.51 -12.31
C ALA A 631 -2.95 41.40 -13.26
N ARG A 632 -2.63 42.63 -12.85
CA ARG A 632 -1.80 43.58 -13.63
C ARG A 632 -0.32 43.18 -13.71
N MET A 633 0.12 42.18 -12.95
CA MET A 633 1.50 41.69 -12.97
C MET A 633 1.81 40.73 -14.13
N GLY A 634 0.80 40.22 -14.86
CA GLY A 634 1.00 39.40 -16.06
C GLY A 634 -0.03 38.28 -16.26
N PRO A 635 0.17 37.38 -17.25
CA PRO A 635 -0.79 36.35 -17.68
C PRO A 635 -1.23 35.32 -16.61
N SER A 636 -0.63 35.33 -15.42
CA SER A 636 -0.97 34.47 -14.28
C SER A 636 -1.08 35.25 -12.97
N GLY A 637 -1.24 36.59 -13.04
CA GLY A 637 -1.28 37.45 -11.86
C GLY A 637 0.07 37.60 -11.14
N GLY A 638 1.16 37.04 -11.66
CA GLY A 638 2.49 37.16 -11.07
C GLY A 638 2.69 36.42 -9.75
N ILE A 639 1.69 35.65 -9.26
CA ILE A 639 1.80 34.79 -8.09
C ILE A 639 1.43 33.37 -8.52
N THR A 640 2.34 32.43 -8.30
CA THR A 640 2.09 31.00 -8.46
C THR A 640 2.39 30.30 -7.17
N ASP A 641 1.59 29.32 -6.83
CA ASP A 641 1.81 28.50 -5.65
C ASP A 641 1.83 27.04 -6.07
N ALA A 642 2.75 26.29 -5.49
CA ALA A 642 2.94 24.91 -5.86
C ALA A 642 2.01 23.97 -5.08
N ASN A 643 1.43 24.41 -3.95
CA ASN A 643 0.39 23.69 -3.25
C ASN A 643 -0.92 23.75 -4.06
N PRO A 644 -1.49 22.61 -4.47
CA PRO A 644 -2.73 22.62 -5.23
C PRO A 644 -3.89 23.20 -4.43
N GLY A 645 -4.64 24.11 -5.04
CA GLY A 645 -5.78 24.79 -4.39
C GLY A 645 -5.38 25.96 -3.47
N ALA A 646 -4.10 26.32 -3.40
CA ALA A 646 -3.65 27.50 -2.68
C ALA A 646 -4.38 28.76 -3.15
N LEU A 647 -4.84 29.56 -2.19
CA LEU A 647 -5.56 30.79 -2.44
C LEU A 647 -4.59 31.96 -2.35
N SER A 648 -4.61 32.84 -3.34
CA SER A 648 -3.67 33.97 -3.38
C SER A 648 -4.07 35.12 -2.45
N GLY A 649 -3.05 35.81 -1.95
CA GLY A 649 -3.13 37.08 -1.23
C GLY A 649 -1.79 37.81 -1.26
N ILE A 650 -1.76 39.00 -0.65
CA ILE A 650 -0.53 39.78 -0.46
C ILE A 650 -0.36 40.15 1.01
N ALA A 651 0.90 40.22 1.45
CA ALA A 651 1.28 40.71 2.76
C ALA A 651 2.08 42.01 2.59
N ILE A 652 1.46 43.15 2.94
CA ILE A 652 2.04 44.49 2.74
C ILE A 652 2.92 44.86 3.92
N ASN A 653 4.21 45.11 3.66
CA ASN A 653 5.24 45.31 4.68
C ASN A 653 6.02 46.63 4.56
N GLY A 654 5.64 47.54 3.66
CA GLY A 654 6.26 48.85 3.55
C GLY A 654 5.38 49.85 2.81
N LEU A 655 5.42 51.12 3.22
CA LEU A 655 4.62 52.21 2.64
C LEU A 655 5.53 53.42 2.35
N THR A 656 5.28 54.13 1.25
CA THR A 656 5.92 55.41 0.93
C THR A 656 4.92 56.55 0.92
N ASN A 657 5.42 57.79 1.00
CA ASN A 657 4.62 59.03 1.00
C ASN A 657 3.57 59.16 2.11
N THR A 658 3.79 58.51 3.26
CA THR A 658 2.91 58.61 4.45
C THR A 658 2.83 60.01 5.07
N ALA A 659 3.77 60.92 4.74
CA ALA A 659 3.70 62.32 5.15
C ALA A 659 2.77 63.17 4.26
N ASN A 660 2.50 62.72 3.03
CA ASN A 660 1.73 63.45 2.02
C ASN A 660 0.35 62.83 1.77
N GLY A 661 -0.07 61.89 2.60
CA GLY A 661 -1.35 61.19 2.48
C GLY A 661 -1.39 59.94 3.36
N SER A 662 -2.56 59.30 3.40
CA SER A 662 -2.81 58.10 4.21
C SER A 662 -3.16 56.91 3.33
N TRP A 663 -2.44 55.81 3.50
CA TRP A 663 -2.84 54.52 2.95
C TRP A 663 -3.98 53.92 3.77
N GLN A 664 -4.98 53.34 3.09
CA GLN A 664 -6.11 52.66 3.72
C GLN A 664 -6.46 51.38 2.98
N PHE A 665 -7.00 50.40 3.69
CA PHE A 665 -7.55 49.17 3.13
C PHE A 665 -8.98 48.95 3.59
N THR A 666 -9.68 48.08 2.89
CA THR A 666 -11.01 47.59 3.25
C THR A 666 -11.06 46.09 2.97
N VAL A 667 -11.78 45.36 3.80
CA VAL A 667 -12.10 43.94 3.61
C VAL A 667 -13.59 43.73 3.31
N ASN A 668 -14.36 44.82 3.16
CA ASN A 668 -15.81 44.83 2.96
C ASN A 668 -16.23 45.75 1.81
N ASN A 669 -15.46 45.69 0.72
CA ASN A 669 -15.72 46.36 -0.55
C ASN A 669 -15.96 47.87 -0.43
N GLY A 670 -15.24 48.53 0.49
CA GLY A 670 -15.25 49.99 0.63
C GLY A 670 -16.31 50.55 1.56
N THR A 671 -17.08 49.69 2.25
CA THR A 671 -18.06 50.13 3.26
C THR A 671 -17.34 50.75 4.46
N ASN A 672 -16.25 50.11 4.94
CA ASN A 672 -15.39 50.63 5.99
C ASN A 672 -13.94 50.65 5.51
N TRP A 673 -13.26 51.77 5.77
CA TRP A 673 -11.85 51.96 5.42
C TRP A 673 -11.00 52.09 6.68
N THR A 674 -10.00 51.23 6.78
CA THR A 674 -9.07 51.18 7.92
C THR A 674 -7.72 51.72 7.46
N PRO A 675 -7.11 52.68 8.19
CA PRO A 675 -5.76 53.13 7.89
C PRO A 675 -4.76 52.00 8.10
N PHE A 676 -3.70 51.97 7.28
CA PHE A 676 -2.57 51.11 7.58
C PHE A 676 -1.83 51.67 8.80
N SER A 677 -1.79 50.88 9.87
CA SER A 677 -0.92 51.11 11.02
C SER A 677 0.41 50.40 10.77
N VAL A 678 1.48 51.16 10.51
CA VAL A 678 2.83 50.58 10.38
C VAL A 678 3.48 50.42 11.75
N ALA A 679 3.44 49.20 12.29
CA ALA A 679 4.27 48.78 13.42
C ALA A 679 5.58 48.17 12.88
N GLY A 680 6.45 48.97 12.25
CA GLY A 680 7.76 48.52 11.77
C GLY A 680 7.76 47.73 10.44
N ASN A 681 8.98 47.45 9.92
CA ASN A 681 9.23 46.90 8.57
C ASN A 681 8.85 45.41 8.39
N PHE A 682 8.43 44.74 9.45
CA PHE A 682 8.31 43.27 9.46
C PHE A 682 6.90 42.77 9.83
N ASP A 683 6.05 43.64 10.37
CA ASP A 683 4.65 43.36 10.59
C ASP A 683 3.88 43.72 9.32
N ALA A 684 3.48 42.69 8.57
CA ALA A 684 2.77 42.86 7.31
C ALA A 684 1.25 42.79 7.50
N ARG A 685 0.53 43.67 6.81
CA ARG A 685 -0.93 43.58 6.68
C ARG A 685 -1.28 42.51 5.65
N LEU A 686 -2.00 41.49 6.08
CA LEU A 686 -2.46 40.38 5.24
C LEU A 686 -3.75 40.76 4.52
N LEU A 687 -3.79 40.63 3.19
CA LEU A 687 -4.95 40.98 2.36
C LEU A 687 -5.24 39.89 1.33
N TYR A 688 -6.50 39.46 1.23
CA TYR A 688 -6.94 38.46 0.26
C TYR A 688 -6.98 39.02 -1.16
N ALA A 689 -6.67 38.18 -2.15
CA ALA A 689 -6.99 38.43 -3.55
C ALA A 689 -8.43 38.01 -3.86
N ASP A 690 -9.41 38.74 -3.33
CA ASP A 690 -10.84 38.46 -3.50
C ASP A 690 -11.63 39.67 -4.01
N GLY A 691 -12.94 39.50 -4.23
CA GLY A 691 -13.82 40.55 -4.73
C GLY A 691 -14.20 41.65 -3.71
N ASN A 692 -13.69 41.59 -2.48
CA ASN A 692 -14.08 42.51 -1.40
C ASN A 692 -12.90 43.34 -0.87
N THR A 693 -11.68 42.90 -1.10
CA THR A 693 -10.49 43.48 -0.46
C THR A 693 -9.87 44.54 -1.36
N ARG A 694 -9.86 45.79 -0.92
CA ARG A 694 -9.33 46.92 -1.70
C ARG A 694 -8.31 47.74 -0.92
N ILE A 695 -7.44 48.42 -1.68
CA ILE A 695 -6.42 49.33 -1.16
C ILE A 695 -6.62 50.69 -1.83
N ARG A 696 -6.46 51.77 -1.07
CA ARG A 696 -6.43 53.14 -1.59
C ARG A 696 -5.40 54.00 -0.89
N TYR A 697 -5.01 55.06 -1.57
CA TYR A 697 -4.23 56.16 -1.02
C TYR A 697 -5.08 57.43 -0.99
N VAL A 698 -5.15 58.08 0.17
CA VAL A 698 -5.89 59.34 0.38
C VAL A 698 -4.85 60.47 0.50
N PRO A 699 -4.58 61.22 -0.58
CA PRO A 699 -3.55 62.26 -0.57
C PRO A 699 -3.97 63.47 0.28
N ASN A 700 -2.98 64.16 0.85
CA ASN A 700 -3.17 65.50 1.41
C ASN A 700 -3.49 66.49 0.27
N GLY A 701 -4.23 67.56 0.58
CA GLY A 701 -4.58 68.59 -0.41
C GLY A 701 -3.34 69.16 -1.10
N GLY A 702 -3.39 69.29 -2.42
CA GLY A 702 -2.29 69.80 -3.25
C GLY A 702 -1.19 68.79 -3.60
N PHE A 703 -1.25 67.55 -3.12
CA PHE A 703 -0.23 66.55 -3.46
C PHE A 703 -0.35 66.07 -4.90
N LEU A 704 0.73 66.23 -5.67
CA LEU A 704 0.96 65.60 -6.98
C LEU A 704 2.20 64.72 -6.89
N GLY A 705 2.10 63.47 -7.36
CA GLY A 705 3.23 62.54 -7.28
C GLY A 705 2.83 61.08 -7.24
N GLU A 706 3.79 60.22 -6.95
CA GLU A 706 3.61 58.77 -6.90
C GLU A 706 3.79 58.27 -5.47
N ALA A 707 2.86 57.45 -4.96
CA ALA A 707 3.01 56.72 -3.70
C ALA A 707 3.11 55.22 -3.99
N LYS A 708 3.82 54.47 -3.14
CA LYS A 708 4.04 53.02 -3.29
C LYS A 708 3.81 52.25 -2.00
N PHE A 709 3.52 50.96 -2.12
CA PHE A 709 3.68 50.01 -1.02
C PHE A 709 4.46 48.77 -1.47
N ALA A 710 5.22 48.17 -0.55
CA ALA A 710 5.92 46.89 -0.75
C ALA A 710 5.05 45.73 -0.26
N PHE A 711 5.10 44.60 -0.95
CA PHE A 711 4.41 43.38 -0.53
C PHE A 711 5.17 42.11 -0.92
N VAL A 712 4.83 41.01 -0.24
CA VAL A 712 5.18 39.64 -0.64
C VAL A 712 3.90 38.86 -0.96
N ALA A 713 4.00 37.81 -1.78
CA ALA A 713 2.86 36.92 -1.99
C ALA A 713 2.59 36.10 -0.72
N TRP A 714 1.32 35.78 -0.52
CA TRP A 714 0.84 35.02 0.62
C TRP A 714 -0.15 33.94 0.16
N ASP A 715 0.06 32.70 0.59
CA ASP A 715 -0.70 31.50 0.17
C ASP A 715 -1.90 31.16 1.07
N ARG A 716 -2.07 31.93 2.16
CA ARG A 716 -3.16 31.80 3.14
C ARG A 716 -3.17 30.50 3.95
N THR A 717 -2.06 29.76 3.98
CA THR A 717 -1.92 28.59 4.88
C THR A 717 -2.04 28.97 6.35
N THR A 718 -1.60 30.17 6.74
CA THR A 718 -1.88 30.76 8.06
C THR A 718 -2.16 32.26 7.96
N GLY A 719 -2.93 32.80 8.91
CA GLY A 719 -3.33 34.22 8.97
C GLY A 719 -4.72 34.49 8.37
N ALA A 720 -5.28 35.66 8.65
CA ALA A 720 -6.62 36.06 8.20
C ALA A 720 -6.62 37.41 7.48
N ASN A 721 -7.60 37.64 6.60
CA ASN A 721 -7.75 38.90 5.86
C ASN A 721 -7.88 40.09 6.81
N GLY A 722 -7.14 41.15 6.52
CA GLY A 722 -7.06 42.32 7.38
C GLY A 722 -6.31 42.08 8.69
N GLY A 723 -5.69 40.92 8.91
CA GLY A 723 -4.83 40.62 10.06
C GLY A 723 -3.39 41.14 9.90
N VAL A 724 -2.57 41.03 10.95
CA VAL A 724 -1.13 41.33 10.91
C VAL A 724 -0.37 40.02 11.09
N ALA A 725 0.73 39.85 10.35
CA ALA A 725 1.66 38.75 10.58
C ALA A 725 3.11 39.17 10.36
N ASN A 726 4.03 38.49 11.02
CA ASN A 726 5.46 38.75 10.88
C ASN A 726 6.00 38.05 9.64
N VAL A 727 6.55 38.82 8.69
CA VAL A 727 7.10 38.32 7.42
C VAL A 727 8.63 38.36 7.37
N ASN A 728 9.31 38.26 8.53
CA ASN A 728 10.78 38.17 8.60
C ASN A 728 11.31 36.90 7.96
N ASN A 729 10.62 35.78 8.16
CA ASN A 729 10.99 34.48 7.62
C ASN A 729 10.16 34.20 6.37
N ARG A 730 10.82 34.01 5.22
CA ARG A 730 10.19 33.88 3.90
C ARG A 730 10.82 32.75 3.10
N GLY A 731 10.05 32.11 2.22
CA GLY A 731 10.47 30.96 1.43
C GLY A 731 10.45 29.64 2.22
N GLY A 732 10.82 28.55 1.56
CA GLY A 732 10.78 27.21 2.17
C GLY A 732 9.35 26.80 2.51
N THR A 733 9.07 26.59 3.80
CA THR A 733 7.76 26.14 4.30
C THR A 733 6.88 27.27 4.84
N THR A 734 7.32 28.53 4.75
CA THR A 734 6.51 29.65 5.27
C THR A 734 5.38 30.02 4.31
N PRO A 735 4.32 30.70 4.79
CA PRO A 735 3.21 31.16 3.94
C PRO A 735 3.58 32.24 2.91
N TYR A 736 4.83 32.71 2.89
CA TYR A 736 5.23 33.97 2.27
C TYR A 736 6.34 33.79 1.25
N SER A 737 6.21 34.41 0.08
CA SER A 737 7.23 34.34 -0.96
C SER A 737 8.54 34.95 -0.52
N LEU A 738 9.66 34.37 -0.98
CA LEU A 738 11.00 34.93 -0.72
C LEU A 738 11.16 36.32 -1.36
N ALA A 739 10.69 36.47 -2.60
CA ALA A 739 10.70 37.73 -3.35
C ALA A 739 9.62 38.70 -2.84
N TYR A 740 9.87 40.00 -3.03
CA TYR A 740 8.96 41.10 -2.76
C TYR A 740 8.82 42.02 -3.99
N GLU A 741 7.74 42.79 -4.05
CA GLU A 741 7.45 43.73 -5.14
C GLU A 741 6.79 45.03 -4.62
N TYR A 742 6.81 46.10 -5.43
CA TYR A 742 6.15 47.38 -5.14
C TYR A 742 4.95 47.64 -6.04
N ALA A 743 3.79 47.92 -5.44
CA ALA A 743 2.66 48.49 -6.16
C ALA A 743 2.67 50.02 -6.06
N SER A 744 2.34 50.71 -7.16
CA SER A 744 2.35 52.17 -7.22
C SER A 744 0.97 52.78 -7.50
N ILE A 745 0.74 54.00 -7.01
CA ILE A 745 -0.41 54.85 -7.36
C ILE A 745 0.08 56.26 -7.70
N LYS A 746 -0.49 56.87 -8.75
CA LYS A 746 -0.17 58.24 -9.15
C LYS A 746 -1.33 59.18 -8.85
N VAL A 747 -1.02 60.30 -8.23
CA VAL A 747 -1.93 61.44 -8.04
C VAL A 747 -1.57 62.48 -9.09
N VAL A 748 -2.51 62.74 -10.00
CA VAL A 748 -2.31 63.56 -11.19
C VAL A 748 -3.29 64.72 -11.22
N ASN A 749 -2.88 65.81 -11.84
CA ASN A 749 -3.79 66.90 -12.21
C ASN A 749 -4.77 66.44 -13.30
N THR A 750 -5.95 67.04 -13.36
CA THR A 750 -6.87 66.97 -14.50
C THR A 750 -6.94 68.33 -15.16
N ALA A 751 -6.59 68.42 -16.44
CA ALA A 751 -6.63 69.69 -17.17
C ALA A 751 -8.03 70.33 -17.15
N PRO A 752 -8.12 71.67 -17.13
CA PRO A 752 -9.40 72.37 -17.15
C PRO A 752 -10.07 72.16 -18.50
N VAL A 753 -11.39 72.13 -18.49
CA VAL A 753 -12.24 72.09 -19.69
C VAL A 753 -12.68 73.50 -20.02
N LEU A 754 -12.17 74.04 -21.13
CA LEU A 754 -12.69 75.26 -21.75
C LEU A 754 -13.73 74.88 -22.81
N THR A 755 -14.91 75.50 -22.75
CA THR A 755 -15.97 75.38 -23.75
C THR A 755 -16.01 76.66 -24.59
N PRO A 756 -15.58 76.64 -25.87
CA PRO A 756 -15.50 77.85 -26.69
C PRO A 756 -16.88 78.49 -26.91
N SER A 757 -17.00 79.78 -26.61
CA SER A 757 -18.24 80.55 -26.79
C SER A 757 -18.15 81.53 -27.97
N ASN A 758 -16.94 81.91 -28.40
CA ASN A 758 -16.68 82.99 -29.37
C ASN A 758 -17.37 84.33 -29.03
N SER A 759 -17.86 84.48 -27.81
CA SER A 759 -18.70 85.60 -27.35
C SER A 759 -18.05 86.42 -26.24
N SER A 760 -16.86 86.01 -25.76
CA SER A 760 -16.15 86.75 -24.72
C SER A 760 -15.71 88.11 -25.26
N THR A 761 -16.11 89.17 -24.57
CA THR A 761 -15.79 90.55 -24.94
C THR A 761 -15.24 91.33 -23.76
N PHE A 762 -14.28 92.19 -24.07
CA PHE A 762 -13.86 93.27 -23.19
C PHE A 762 -14.92 94.39 -23.20
N ASP A 763 -14.85 95.26 -22.21
CA ASP A 763 -15.64 96.50 -22.23
C ASP A 763 -15.14 97.39 -23.38
N GLY A 764 -16.07 97.91 -24.20
CA GLY A 764 -15.73 98.76 -25.34
C GLY A 764 -15.09 100.08 -24.89
N ILE A 765 -14.18 100.62 -25.71
CA ILE A 765 -13.41 101.83 -25.41
C ILE A 765 -13.46 102.81 -26.58
N LEU A 766 -13.21 104.09 -26.31
CA LEU A 766 -13.17 105.13 -27.35
C LEU A 766 -11.76 105.27 -27.96
N MET A 767 -11.69 105.65 -29.24
CA MET A 767 -10.43 105.75 -30.02
C MET A 767 -9.34 106.67 -29.47
N ASN A 768 -9.67 107.53 -28.50
CA ASN A 768 -8.74 108.44 -27.82
C ASN A 768 -8.86 108.34 -26.29
N GLU A 769 -9.36 107.23 -25.76
CA GLU A 769 -9.49 107.06 -24.30
C GLU A 769 -8.11 107.11 -23.63
N PRO A 770 -7.89 108.05 -22.68
CA PRO A 770 -6.61 108.13 -21.99
C PRO A 770 -6.33 106.83 -21.21
N ALA A 771 -5.10 106.33 -21.30
CA ALA A 771 -4.71 105.08 -20.61
C ALA A 771 -4.94 105.13 -19.09
N GLY A 772 -4.95 106.32 -18.46
CA GLY A 772 -5.27 106.49 -17.03
C GLY A 772 -6.75 106.28 -16.68
N SER A 773 -7.65 106.39 -17.66
CA SER A 773 -9.10 106.28 -17.48
C SER A 773 -9.67 104.90 -17.82
N ASN A 774 -8.87 104.02 -18.45
CA ASN A 774 -9.27 102.67 -18.79
C ASN A 774 -8.94 101.70 -17.64
N PRO A 775 -9.93 101.25 -16.84
CA PRO A 775 -9.70 100.37 -15.70
C PRO A 775 -9.38 98.93 -16.11
N GLY A 776 -9.60 98.55 -17.38
CA GLY A 776 -9.50 97.20 -17.90
C GLY A 776 -10.55 96.23 -17.35
N THR A 777 -10.70 95.10 -18.04
CA THR A 777 -11.66 94.04 -17.68
C THR A 777 -10.96 92.97 -16.83
N LEU A 778 -11.61 92.53 -15.74
CA LEU A 778 -11.13 91.43 -14.90
C LEU A 778 -11.12 90.11 -15.68
N VAL A 779 -10.11 89.27 -15.46
CA VAL A 779 -10.04 87.93 -16.06
C VAL A 779 -11.22 87.06 -15.62
N SER A 780 -11.61 87.13 -14.34
CA SER A 780 -12.81 86.48 -13.82
C SER A 780 -14.09 86.95 -14.53
N THR A 781 -14.18 88.24 -14.89
CA THR A 781 -15.29 88.76 -15.69
C THR A 781 -15.27 88.19 -17.11
N LEU A 782 -14.11 88.13 -17.78
CA LEU A 782 -13.99 87.55 -19.13
C LEU A 782 -14.47 86.10 -19.18
N ILE A 783 -14.10 85.31 -18.17
CA ILE A 783 -14.54 83.92 -17.99
C ILE A 783 -16.05 83.89 -17.78
N SER A 784 -16.60 84.67 -16.83
CA SER A 784 -18.04 84.70 -16.57
C SER A 784 -18.91 85.07 -17.79
N ARG A 785 -18.36 85.86 -18.74
CA ARG A 785 -19.06 86.26 -19.97
C ARG A 785 -19.15 85.15 -21.02
N MET A 786 -18.39 84.06 -20.88
CA MET A 786 -18.41 82.94 -21.83
C MET A 786 -19.68 82.06 -21.69
N GLY A 787 -20.42 82.17 -20.59
CA GLY A 787 -21.69 81.47 -20.40
C GLY A 787 -22.10 81.33 -18.92
N PRO A 788 -23.25 80.69 -18.61
CA PRO A 788 -23.79 80.58 -17.24
C PRO A 788 -22.85 79.93 -16.21
N SER A 789 -21.90 79.13 -16.66
CA SER A 789 -20.89 78.44 -15.84
C SER A 789 -19.47 79.02 -16.02
N GLY A 790 -19.33 80.18 -16.67
CA GLY A 790 -18.04 80.83 -16.92
C GLY A 790 -17.18 80.21 -18.03
N GLY A 791 -17.67 79.22 -18.78
CA GLY A 791 -16.98 78.66 -19.96
C GLY A 791 -15.67 77.91 -19.69
N ILE A 792 -15.15 77.93 -18.46
CA ILE A 792 -14.01 77.13 -17.99
C ILE A 792 -14.42 76.42 -16.70
N THR A 793 -14.29 75.10 -16.67
CA THR A 793 -14.55 74.25 -15.50
C THR A 793 -13.39 73.30 -15.28
N ASP A 794 -13.21 72.80 -14.07
CA ASP A 794 -12.16 71.83 -13.76
C ASP A 794 -12.73 70.65 -12.97
N ALA A 795 -12.19 69.45 -13.22
CA ALA A 795 -12.63 68.23 -12.56
C ALA A 795 -11.96 68.02 -11.19
N ASP A 796 -10.83 68.71 -10.94
CA ASP A 796 -10.14 68.67 -9.68
C ASP A 796 -10.88 69.53 -8.64
N PRO A 797 -11.27 68.97 -7.48
CA PRO A 797 -12.01 69.72 -6.48
C PRO A 797 -11.20 70.88 -5.89
N GLY A 798 -11.84 72.06 -5.81
CA GLY A 798 -11.25 73.27 -5.22
C GLY A 798 -10.29 74.03 -6.14
N THR A 799 -10.25 73.71 -7.44
CA THR A 799 -9.37 74.36 -8.42
C THR A 799 -9.59 75.87 -8.53
N SER A 800 -8.49 76.62 -8.57
CA SER A 800 -8.49 78.04 -8.89
C SER A 800 -8.28 78.24 -10.39
N LEU A 801 -9.18 78.96 -11.05
CA LEU A 801 -9.14 79.12 -12.51
C LEU A 801 -8.40 80.38 -12.96
N GLY A 802 -8.04 80.42 -14.23
CA GLY A 802 -7.38 81.52 -14.91
C GLY A 802 -7.33 81.27 -16.42
N ILE A 803 -6.62 82.13 -17.13
CA ILE A 803 -6.35 81.97 -18.56
C ILE A 803 -4.84 82.04 -18.82
N ALA A 804 -4.39 81.29 -19.82
CA ALA A 804 -3.08 81.49 -20.44
C ALA A 804 -3.29 82.13 -21.81
N VAL A 805 -2.84 83.38 -21.98
CA VAL A 805 -2.93 84.09 -23.25
C VAL A 805 -1.87 83.54 -24.20
N VAL A 806 -2.32 82.99 -25.32
CA VAL A 806 -1.50 82.24 -26.31
C VAL A 806 -1.46 82.91 -27.68
N GLY A 807 -2.08 84.07 -27.85
CA GLY A 807 -2.03 84.85 -29.09
C GLY A 807 -2.75 86.18 -28.95
N MET A 808 -2.49 87.13 -29.85
CA MET A 808 -3.23 88.39 -29.92
C MET A 808 -3.16 89.06 -31.30
N THR A 809 -4.09 89.98 -31.55
CA THR A 809 -4.15 90.88 -32.72
C THR A 809 -4.19 92.36 -32.27
N GLY A 810 -4.01 93.29 -33.21
CA GLY A 810 -4.05 94.74 -32.93
C GLY A 810 -2.72 95.33 -32.44
N THR A 811 -1.61 94.59 -32.48
CA THR A 811 -0.30 95.06 -31.98
C THR A 811 0.31 96.22 -32.77
N SER A 812 -0.13 96.45 -34.01
CA SER A 812 0.26 97.61 -34.82
C SER A 812 -0.66 98.82 -34.60
N THR A 813 -1.79 98.64 -33.92
CA THR A 813 -2.84 99.65 -33.74
C THR A 813 -3.10 100.00 -32.27
N GLY A 814 -2.34 99.43 -31.36
CA GLY A 814 -2.41 99.68 -29.92
C GLY A 814 -1.57 98.68 -29.12
N THR A 815 -1.59 98.81 -27.80
CA THR A 815 -0.83 97.96 -26.89
C THR A 815 -1.75 97.24 -25.91
N TRP A 816 -1.68 95.91 -25.87
CA TRP A 816 -2.31 95.13 -24.81
C TRP A 816 -1.50 95.17 -23.52
N GLN A 817 -2.17 95.50 -22.43
CA GLN A 817 -1.58 95.56 -21.09
C GLN A 817 -2.35 94.67 -20.12
N TYR A 818 -1.67 94.21 -19.08
CA TYR A 818 -2.27 93.51 -17.95
C TYR A 818 -1.77 94.10 -16.63
N THR A 819 -2.52 93.82 -15.58
CA THR A 819 -2.17 94.12 -14.19
C THR A 819 -2.48 92.89 -13.35
N ILE A 820 -1.70 92.67 -12.29
CA ILE A 820 -1.93 91.64 -11.27
C ILE A 820 -2.18 92.27 -9.88
N ASN A 821 -2.20 93.61 -9.80
CA ASN A 821 -2.30 94.37 -8.55
C ASN A 821 -3.42 95.42 -8.61
N GLY A 822 -4.55 95.04 -9.22
CA GLY A 822 -5.77 95.84 -9.21
C GLY A 822 -5.70 97.13 -10.04
N GLY A 823 -4.75 97.23 -10.98
CA GLY A 823 -4.59 98.40 -11.85
C GLY A 823 -3.64 99.47 -11.33
N THR A 824 -2.94 99.22 -10.21
CA THR A 824 -1.92 100.15 -9.68
C THR A 824 -0.68 100.21 -10.57
N THR A 825 -0.27 99.10 -11.19
CA THR A 825 0.74 99.09 -12.26
C THR A 825 0.29 98.22 -13.44
N TRP A 826 0.63 98.66 -14.66
CA TRP A 826 0.31 97.97 -15.90
C TRP A 826 1.56 97.57 -16.66
N ALA A 827 1.63 96.31 -17.11
CA ALA A 827 2.70 95.77 -17.92
C ALA A 827 2.18 95.35 -19.30
N ALA A 828 3.02 95.38 -20.33
CA ALA A 828 2.64 94.88 -21.66
C ALA A 828 2.48 93.35 -21.65
N LEU A 829 1.50 92.80 -22.40
CA LEU A 829 1.33 91.34 -22.50
C LEU A 829 2.57 90.65 -23.11
N GLY A 830 3.33 91.34 -23.97
CA GLY A 830 4.51 90.81 -24.66
C GLY A 830 4.17 90.39 -26.09
N ALA A 831 4.63 89.21 -26.53
CA ALA A 831 4.25 88.59 -27.80
C ALA A 831 3.79 87.14 -27.53
N PRO A 832 2.57 86.95 -26.98
CA PRO A 832 2.10 85.65 -26.53
C PRO A 832 1.96 84.67 -27.68
N SER A 833 2.41 83.44 -27.45
CA SER A 833 2.26 82.28 -28.32
C SER A 833 2.00 81.04 -27.45
N SER A 834 1.67 79.89 -28.03
CA SER A 834 1.55 78.64 -27.26
C SER A 834 2.84 78.28 -26.49
N SER A 835 4.03 78.64 -26.98
CA SER A 835 5.30 78.38 -26.29
C SER A 835 5.74 79.51 -25.34
N VAL A 836 5.06 80.66 -25.38
CA VAL A 836 5.39 81.88 -24.62
C VAL A 836 4.08 82.50 -24.11
N ALA A 837 3.29 81.74 -23.38
CA ALA A 837 1.96 82.14 -22.93
C ALA A 837 2.04 82.99 -21.66
N ARG A 838 1.20 84.02 -21.55
CA ARG A 838 1.06 84.82 -20.32
C ARG A 838 -0.03 84.24 -19.43
N LEU A 839 0.32 83.83 -18.21
CA LEU A 839 -0.63 83.35 -17.22
C LEU A 839 -1.32 84.51 -16.51
N LEU A 840 -2.64 84.47 -16.42
CA LEU A 840 -3.45 85.48 -15.76
C LEU A 840 -4.55 84.80 -14.94
N ALA A 841 -4.52 85.00 -13.63
CA ALA A 841 -5.46 84.35 -12.70
C ALA A 841 -6.86 84.99 -12.78
N ALA A 842 -7.90 84.19 -12.55
CA ALA A 842 -9.29 84.67 -12.44
C ALA A 842 -9.59 85.17 -11.02
N ASP A 843 -8.80 86.12 -10.53
CA ASP A 843 -8.95 86.71 -9.19
C ASP A 843 -9.56 88.13 -9.24
N GLY A 844 -9.63 88.80 -8.09
CA GLY A 844 -10.17 90.17 -7.97
C GLY A 844 -9.21 91.28 -8.41
N ASN A 845 -7.95 90.96 -8.74
CA ASN A 845 -6.87 91.92 -8.97
C ASN A 845 -6.35 91.90 -10.41
N THR A 846 -6.62 90.84 -11.16
CA THR A 846 -6.03 90.60 -12.47
C THR A 846 -6.91 91.11 -13.59
N ARG A 847 -6.43 92.13 -14.30
CA ARG A 847 -7.17 92.79 -15.39
C ARG A 847 -6.34 92.87 -16.65
N ILE A 848 -7.03 92.89 -17.79
CA ILE A 848 -6.44 93.09 -19.12
C ILE A 848 -7.12 94.30 -19.75
N ARG A 849 -6.34 95.13 -20.43
CA ARG A 849 -6.85 96.27 -21.21
C ARG A 849 -6.11 96.41 -22.52
N TYR A 850 -6.74 97.07 -23.47
CA TYR A 850 -6.14 97.50 -24.72
C TYR A 850 -6.00 99.02 -24.72
N VAL A 851 -4.82 99.54 -25.03
CA VAL A 851 -4.56 100.97 -25.17
C VAL A 851 -4.39 101.25 -26.67
N PRO A 852 -5.41 101.81 -27.35
CA PRO A 852 -5.36 102.04 -28.80
C PRO A 852 -4.39 103.18 -29.14
N ASN A 853 -3.77 103.11 -30.32
CA ASN A 853 -3.10 104.25 -30.91
C ASN A 853 -4.13 105.33 -31.24
N ALA A 854 -3.75 106.62 -31.10
CA ALA A 854 -4.66 107.74 -31.34
C ALA A 854 -5.35 107.62 -32.71
N GLY A 855 -6.69 107.72 -32.71
CA GLY A 855 -7.52 107.64 -33.91
C GLY A 855 -7.78 106.22 -34.46
N PHE A 856 -7.33 105.16 -33.80
CA PHE A 856 -7.70 103.80 -34.19
C PHE A 856 -9.16 103.48 -33.86
N VAL A 857 -9.92 103.03 -34.86
CA VAL A 857 -11.26 102.45 -34.72
C VAL A 857 -11.20 101.04 -35.32
N GLY A 858 -11.65 100.03 -34.59
CA GLY A 858 -11.59 98.64 -35.03
C GLY A 858 -11.61 97.62 -33.90
N ILE A 859 -11.34 96.37 -34.23
CA ILE A 859 -11.37 95.24 -33.27
C ILE A 859 -9.96 94.71 -33.03
N ALA A 860 -9.58 94.57 -31.76
CA ALA A 860 -8.42 93.81 -31.34
C ALA A 860 -8.87 92.56 -30.56
N LYS A 861 -8.08 91.47 -30.61
CA LYS A 861 -8.41 90.20 -29.96
C LYS A 861 -7.22 89.65 -29.19
N ILE A 862 -7.51 88.86 -28.16
CA ILE A 862 -6.57 87.89 -27.59
C ILE A 862 -7.12 86.48 -27.79
N ALA A 863 -6.23 85.49 -27.91
CA ALA A 863 -6.54 84.06 -27.88
C ALA A 863 -6.00 83.47 -26.56
N PHE A 864 -6.77 82.63 -25.91
CA PHE A 864 -6.41 82.06 -24.61
C PHE A 864 -6.88 80.61 -24.43
N VAL A 865 -6.18 79.88 -23.58
CA VAL A 865 -6.65 78.59 -23.01
C VAL A 865 -7.00 78.77 -21.55
N GLY A 866 -7.84 77.91 -21.01
CA GLY A 866 -8.09 77.84 -19.58
C GLY A 866 -6.85 77.33 -18.84
N TRP A 867 -6.66 77.82 -17.62
CA TRP A 867 -5.55 77.50 -16.73
C TRP A 867 -6.09 77.18 -15.33
N ASP A 868 -5.67 76.06 -14.76
CA ASP A 868 -6.15 75.55 -13.44
C ASP A 868 -5.22 75.91 -12.27
N GLN A 869 -4.15 76.66 -12.55
CA GLN A 869 -3.15 77.09 -11.57
C GLN A 869 -2.41 75.97 -10.84
N THR A 870 -2.49 74.71 -11.30
CA THR A 870 -1.71 73.60 -10.71
C THR A 870 -0.21 73.71 -11.00
N SER A 871 0.16 74.54 -11.98
CA SER A 871 1.54 74.96 -12.24
C SER A 871 1.60 76.37 -12.83
N GLY A 872 2.64 77.12 -12.47
CA GLY A 872 2.87 78.51 -12.86
C GLY A 872 2.27 79.52 -11.88
N THR A 873 2.66 80.79 -12.00
CA THR A 873 2.18 81.88 -11.13
C THR A 873 1.54 82.99 -11.95
N ASN A 874 0.61 83.74 -11.35
CA ASN A 874 -0.08 84.85 -12.01
C ASN A 874 0.92 85.88 -12.56
N GLY A 875 0.77 86.27 -13.82
CA GLY A 875 1.67 87.16 -14.55
C GLY A 875 2.92 86.49 -15.16
N ALA A 876 3.20 85.21 -14.92
CA ALA A 876 4.38 84.54 -15.47
C ALA A 876 4.27 84.25 -16.98
N ILE A 877 5.43 84.07 -17.64
CA ILE A 877 5.52 83.54 -19.00
C ILE A 877 5.87 82.05 -18.92
N VAL A 878 5.11 81.21 -19.62
CA VAL A 878 5.30 79.75 -19.61
C VAL A 878 5.10 79.14 -20.99
N ASN A 879 5.53 77.90 -21.16
CA ASN A 879 5.19 77.10 -22.33
C ASN A 879 3.85 76.36 -22.09
N ALA A 880 2.79 76.82 -22.77
CA ALA A 880 1.44 76.24 -22.74
C ALA A 880 1.10 75.45 -24.02
N ALA A 881 2.12 74.90 -24.70
CA ALA A 881 1.92 74.09 -25.90
C ALA A 881 1.39 72.69 -25.57
N GLY A 882 1.75 72.13 -24.42
CA GLY A 882 1.17 70.89 -23.90
C GLY A 882 -0.16 71.16 -23.21
N ARG A 883 -1.25 70.55 -23.70
CA ARG A 883 -2.62 70.81 -23.25
C ARG A 883 -3.40 69.51 -23.04
N GLY A 884 -4.42 69.54 -22.19
CA GLY A 884 -5.27 68.37 -21.89
C GLY A 884 -4.56 67.29 -21.05
N GLY A 885 -5.30 66.24 -20.72
CA GLY A 885 -4.80 65.17 -19.85
C GLY A 885 -4.44 65.71 -18.46
N THR A 886 -3.16 65.59 -18.08
CA THR A 886 -2.65 66.03 -16.78
C THR A 886 -1.93 67.38 -16.80
N LYS A 887 -2.03 68.12 -17.90
CA LYS A 887 -1.40 69.44 -18.04
C LYS A 887 -2.29 70.54 -17.43
N PRO A 888 -1.71 71.65 -16.95
CA PRO A 888 -2.46 72.71 -16.28
C PRO A 888 -3.36 73.55 -17.23
N TYR A 889 -3.41 73.19 -18.51
CA TYR A 889 -4.00 74.01 -19.58
C TYR A 889 -5.06 73.22 -20.36
N SER A 890 -6.18 73.88 -20.65
CA SER A 890 -7.28 73.26 -21.41
C SER A 890 -6.86 72.90 -22.83
N LEU A 891 -7.42 71.81 -23.35
CA LEU A 891 -7.18 71.38 -24.73
C LEU A 891 -7.69 72.42 -25.74
N ALA A 892 -8.93 72.87 -25.53
CA ALA A 892 -9.57 73.92 -26.33
C ALA A 892 -9.02 75.32 -25.98
N TYR A 893 -9.14 76.24 -26.93
CA TYR A 893 -8.83 77.66 -26.78
C TYR A 893 -10.03 78.50 -27.25
N ASP A 894 -10.10 79.75 -26.82
CA ASP A 894 -11.12 80.72 -27.25
C ASP A 894 -10.51 82.11 -27.45
N TYR A 895 -11.32 83.07 -27.90
CA TYR A 895 -10.94 84.45 -28.16
C TYR A 895 -11.76 85.42 -27.32
N ALA A 896 -11.10 86.49 -26.86
CA ALA A 896 -11.77 87.66 -26.30
C ALA A 896 -11.49 88.88 -27.20
N SER A 897 -12.53 89.62 -27.54
CA SER A 897 -12.44 90.77 -28.46
C SER A 897 -12.83 92.09 -27.80
N ILE A 898 -12.15 93.17 -28.19
CA ILE A 898 -12.48 94.55 -27.80
C ILE A 898 -12.78 95.38 -29.04
N ALA A 899 -13.88 96.13 -29.00
CA ALA A 899 -14.22 97.12 -30.01
C ALA A 899 -13.75 98.50 -29.56
N VAL A 900 -12.99 99.19 -30.42
CA VAL A 900 -12.58 100.58 -30.25
C VAL A 900 -13.46 101.43 -31.16
N GLU A 901 -14.27 102.31 -30.57
CA GLU A 901 -15.29 103.07 -31.26
C GLU A 901 -14.96 104.57 -31.34
N ASN A 902 -15.58 105.26 -32.30
CA ASN A 902 -15.48 106.70 -32.41
C ASN A 902 -16.34 107.38 -31.33
N ALA A 903 -15.85 108.48 -30.75
CA ALA A 903 -16.65 109.29 -29.84
C ALA A 903 -17.73 110.06 -30.62
N ALA A 904 -18.98 110.03 -30.15
CA ALA A 904 -20.03 110.89 -30.68
C ALA A 904 -19.68 112.38 -30.43
N PRO A 905 -19.91 113.30 -31.37
CA PRO A 905 -19.63 114.72 -31.16
C PRO A 905 -20.46 115.29 -30.00
N VAL A 906 -19.80 115.94 -29.05
CA VAL A 906 -20.44 116.60 -27.89
C VAL A 906 -20.65 118.08 -28.22
N LEU A 907 -21.90 118.55 -28.19
CA LEU A 907 -22.23 119.98 -28.22
C LEU A 907 -21.92 120.60 -26.85
N THR A 908 -20.93 121.49 -26.77
CA THR A 908 -20.68 122.31 -25.58
C THR A 908 -21.59 123.54 -25.61
N PRO A 909 -22.44 123.78 -24.59
CA PRO A 909 -23.18 125.04 -24.46
C PRO A 909 -22.22 126.21 -24.20
N SER A 910 -22.46 127.35 -24.83
CA SER A 910 -21.75 128.63 -24.61
C SER A 910 -22.04 129.24 -23.24
#